data_AF-A0A1L9VH17-F1
#
_entry.id   AF-A0A1L9VH17-F1
#
_cell.length_a   1.000
_cell.length_b   1.000
_cell.length_c   1.000
_cell.angle_alpha   90.00
_cell.angle_beta   90.00
_cell.angle_gamma   90.00
#
_symmetry.space_group_name_H-M   'P 1'
#
loop_
_entity.id
_entity.type
_entity.pdbx_description
1 polymer ?
#
loop_
_entity_poly.entity_id
_entity_poly.type
_entity_poly.pdbx_seq_one_letter_code
_entity_poly.pdbx_strand_id
1 'polypeptide(L)'
;MNQVFQFTPRPSINHTETNDFVYINTAQPIQTDPSWGFILFNKEKGILSFNIRDGLKLRRYLDHGQLSVSSNNLLKAAMVMTLAGYQVRFESRQNQWDFFFSETGSFCFTRGSSTEDVFLASLNQFSNGSAPPERISTGDLAITIGPGGFATHRRVMHEQLIKWLGVTIEITNFFQPHQLICTPHGDLICDPEFVNKIFVNGIQVSNPKVGSFLLGYHFRDGQLASDGVLVLSDNEAKLRTLIWETAIGANAHNVRVLIAVLRLNPGALDVRGVGRFLGNESVRRVWEVLVEDLGREKIFCRETDDLNEVKCRTNREIVVLSSALWSILRAPLLIRTWTEELLYKAPPSEPALDTPFAITTKRVFDTLIQLDPITANLTITWVDHPLSSPLVYADAKTQRILLSKYWLHFIHAHNLSPCRLSDVARQRKVKYNYLQCDHIVLTMHSKIVELVSQRPCGYPPVYMVNWAIAVQQMATEKLEEIPRCVEVVGDTMDPSRVFVTWELGLSQQAVKFVQSGYHVVLHRGDCGVALVQLAHDGEVDASSPTAPCGCPHRVLGRQETQATFEGLFPMQAYIPVVSLNTKNSIYASITKPSNPNRPVSASPPQQATDPPEIEAIRREHSVKFNEDWQKTTFPVLFAQFTPRIGITGPGAELIGAFPPVPVAVLESPRLNFRFERSQYVSVRAHSGLGEGDAEQFILYICGIHVPGAVNHLQGEGRLMVTVFSFLRTTSLCLFHLGLTSLAQGQGKEDVGLRELLLHYQNFDTMGHRQDAIIFPIESIESVEAVNPTSLGPFEAVQYTVDPPDPLRTGYYCRFAVRCNGPPDSAVMMPVASHLLTHSKRWPEPQYISGAPSVIDLTPGCLGPAEGFAQVGARIDAAMGFDAVRNCTWKARYPYAKVYDGPIETVLNDLKRKRLNQPPSDPRSQSPRIILLSLPEKEKELQQWDRSLEDAEIFRTMPLIISAFTQRPDFLVLSLPAWVLVERAWLELFKGIWTLLTSRYAVHMRRVSFTDNGLAREGCMLVIKPKSNRPNRHQRPRLFQSPQHHRTSNHRHWHRPNL
;
A
#
# COMPACT_ATOMS: atom_id res chain seq x y z
N MET A 1 3.78 -40.82 -30.95
CA MET A 1 3.12 -40.40 -32.20
C MET A 1 3.79 -39.10 -32.65
N ASN A 2 4.74 -39.20 -33.58
CA ASN A 2 5.48 -38.08 -34.14
C ASN A 2 4.59 -37.40 -35.21
N GLN A 3 3.87 -36.34 -34.84
CA GLN A 3 3.42 -35.36 -35.83
C GLN A 3 4.50 -34.31 -35.98
N VAL A 4 5.37 -34.53 -36.97
CA VAL A 4 6.22 -33.49 -37.53
C VAL A 4 5.27 -32.44 -38.10
N PHE A 5 5.14 -31.30 -37.43
CA PHE A 5 4.55 -30.11 -38.04
C PHE A 5 5.44 -29.75 -39.23
N GLN A 6 5.02 -30.14 -40.43
CA GLN A 6 5.57 -29.62 -41.68
C GLN A 6 5.19 -28.14 -41.73
N PHE A 7 6.07 -27.29 -41.22
CA PHE A 7 6.03 -25.88 -41.56
C PHE A 7 6.25 -25.78 -43.07
N THR A 8 5.32 -25.15 -43.78
CA THR A 8 5.57 -24.71 -45.16
C THR A 8 6.86 -23.89 -45.14
N PRO A 9 7.93 -24.30 -45.85
CA PRO A 9 9.17 -23.55 -45.86
C PRO A 9 8.87 -22.17 -46.45
N ARG A 10 9.04 -21.11 -45.65
CA ARG A 10 9.04 -19.74 -46.19
C ARG A 10 10.18 -19.67 -47.22
N PRO A 11 9.95 -19.07 -48.39
CA PRO A 11 11.03 -18.86 -49.36
C PRO A 11 12.14 -18.03 -48.68
N SER A 12 13.38 -18.51 -48.72
CA SER A 12 14.52 -17.83 -48.10
C SER A 12 14.81 -16.53 -48.87
N ILE A 13 14.82 -15.37 -48.22
CA ILE A 13 15.14 -14.09 -48.86
C ILE A 13 16.65 -13.87 -48.78
N ASN A 14 17.40 -14.12 -49.85
CA ASN A 14 18.85 -14.02 -49.85
C ASN A 14 19.35 -12.60 -50.10
N HIS A 15 20.35 -12.18 -49.31
CA HIS A 15 21.19 -11.02 -49.58
C HIS A 15 22.45 -11.41 -50.35
N THR A 16 22.77 -10.67 -51.41
CA THR A 16 24.03 -10.77 -52.16
C THR A 16 24.59 -9.37 -52.39
N GLU A 17 25.86 -9.16 -52.04
CA GLU A 17 26.53 -7.88 -52.20
C GLU A 17 27.80 -8.05 -53.06
N THR A 18 27.92 -7.21 -54.09
CA THR A 18 29.12 -7.08 -54.93
C THR A 18 29.73 -5.70 -54.74
N ASN A 19 30.88 -5.42 -55.37
CA ASN A 19 31.52 -4.10 -55.29
C ASN A 19 30.61 -2.97 -55.80
N ASP A 20 29.79 -3.25 -56.81
CA ASP A 20 29.01 -2.24 -57.52
C ASP A 20 27.53 -2.23 -57.10
N PHE A 21 27.04 -3.31 -56.49
CA PHE A 21 25.61 -3.47 -56.21
C PHE A 21 25.27 -4.27 -54.94
N VAL A 22 24.04 -4.07 -54.46
CA VAL A 22 23.37 -4.93 -53.47
C VAL A 22 22.11 -5.50 -54.10
N TYR A 23 21.90 -6.82 -53.95
CA TYR A 23 20.78 -7.54 -54.54
C TYR A 23 20.11 -8.44 -53.50
N ILE A 24 18.77 -8.38 -53.46
CA ILE A 24 17.93 -9.21 -52.58
C ILE A 24 16.87 -9.89 -53.42
N ASN A 25 16.77 -11.22 -53.28
CA ASN A 25 15.77 -12.03 -53.95
C ASN A 25 15.26 -13.14 -53.02
N THR A 26 14.09 -13.70 -53.32
CA THR A 26 13.68 -14.96 -52.71
C THR A 26 14.36 -16.11 -53.45
N ALA A 27 15.19 -16.90 -52.76
CA ALA A 27 15.66 -18.17 -53.26
C ALA A 27 14.56 -19.23 -53.16
N GLN A 28 14.37 -19.96 -54.26
CA GLN A 28 13.91 -21.34 -54.19
C GLN A 28 14.81 -22.28 -55.02
N PRO A 29 14.89 -23.55 -54.58
CA PRO A 29 15.80 -24.54 -55.10
C PRO A 29 15.27 -25.04 -56.45
N ILE A 30 16.14 -24.99 -57.46
CA ILE A 30 16.19 -25.88 -58.62
C ILE A 30 14.81 -26.28 -59.18
N GLN A 31 14.48 -25.65 -60.31
CA GLN A 31 13.44 -25.96 -61.30
C GLN A 31 12.10 -25.21 -61.21
N THR A 32 11.91 -24.39 -62.25
CA THR A 32 10.65 -24.00 -62.90
C THR A 32 9.65 -23.17 -62.11
N ASP A 33 10.03 -21.95 -61.69
CA ASP A 33 9.17 -20.74 -61.81
C ASP A 33 9.97 -19.47 -61.41
N PRO A 34 10.21 -18.47 -62.29
CA PRO A 34 10.95 -17.23 -61.94
C PRO A 34 10.08 -16.22 -61.14
N SER A 35 9.22 -16.70 -60.25
CA SER A 35 7.95 -16.07 -59.86
C SER A 35 7.96 -15.07 -58.68
N TRP A 36 9.09 -14.45 -58.32
CA TRP A 36 9.18 -13.63 -57.10
C TRP A 36 9.89 -12.28 -57.28
N GLY A 37 9.48 -11.25 -56.52
CA GLY A 37 10.01 -9.88 -56.58
C GLY A 37 11.45 -9.74 -56.08
N PHE A 38 12.14 -8.66 -56.47
CA PHE A 38 13.54 -8.40 -56.10
C PHE A 38 13.77 -6.95 -55.63
N ILE A 39 14.85 -6.72 -54.90
CA ILE A 39 15.40 -5.40 -54.57
C ILE A 39 16.83 -5.31 -55.12
N LEU A 40 17.13 -4.22 -55.81
CA LEU A 40 18.41 -3.96 -56.46
C LEU A 40 18.88 -2.54 -56.12
N PHE A 41 20.10 -2.40 -55.60
CA PHE A 41 20.71 -1.11 -55.32
C PHE A 41 22.03 -0.96 -56.08
N ASN A 42 22.18 0.14 -56.82
CA ASN A 42 23.42 0.52 -57.49
C ASN A 42 24.20 1.49 -56.58
N LYS A 43 25.39 1.06 -56.13
CA LYS A 43 26.22 1.82 -55.17
C LYS A 43 26.78 3.12 -55.75
N GLU A 44 27.16 3.13 -57.02
CA GLU A 44 27.71 4.29 -57.71
C GLU A 44 26.65 5.38 -57.95
N LYS A 45 25.49 4.96 -58.46
CA LYS A 45 24.38 5.85 -58.82
C LYS A 45 23.52 6.24 -57.61
N GLY A 46 23.56 5.46 -56.53
CA GLY A 46 22.72 5.65 -55.35
C GLY A 46 21.23 5.49 -55.65
N ILE A 47 20.89 4.54 -56.52
CA ILE A 47 19.52 4.24 -56.98
C ILE A 47 19.11 2.88 -56.43
N LEU A 48 17.97 2.84 -55.74
CA LEU A 48 17.28 1.65 -55.26
C LEU A 48 16.11 1.34 -56.18
N SER A 49 16.02 0.10 -56.65
CA SER A 49 15.00 -0.39 -57.58
C SER A 49 14.38 -1.67 -57.05
N PHE A 50 13.06 -1.79 -57.05
CA PHE A 50 12.38 -3.03 -56.66
C PHE A 50 11.07 -3.25 -57.43
N ASN A 51 10.64 -4.50 -57.52
CA ASN A 51 9.42 -4.89 -58.23
C ASN A 51 8.33 -5.38 -57.25
N ILE A 52 7.11 -4.91 -57.47
CA ILE A 52 5.89 -5.42 -56.83
C ILE A 52 5.04 -6.15 -57.89
N ARG A 53 4.91 -7.46 -57.71
CA ARG A 53 4.11 -8.32 -58.58
C ARG A 53 2.61 -8.09 -58.34
N ASP A 54 1.81 -8.20 -59.39
CA ASP A 54 0.34 -8.10 -59.33
C ASP A 54 -0.17 -6.79 -58.68
N GLY A 55 0.56 -5.69 -58.93
CA GLY A 55 0.27 -4.34 -58.46
C GLY A 55 -0.97 -3.70 -59.10
N LEU A 56 -1.82 -4.48 -59.78
CA LEU A 56 -3.03 -4.04 -60.49
C LEU A 56 -3.97 -3.20 -59.62
N LYS A 57 -4.10 -3.53 -58.32
CA LYS A 57 -4.88 -2.71 -57.37
C LYS A 57 -4.27 -1.32 -57.19
N LEU A 58 -2.95 -1.23 -56.98
CA LEU A 58 -2.24 0.05 -56.83
C LEU A 58 -2.25 0.86 -58.13
N ARG A 59 -2.06 0.19 -59.27
CA ARG A 59 -2.19 0.77 -60.60
C ARG A 59 -3.56 1.41 -60.82
N ARG A 60 -4.65 0.75 -60.43
CA ARG A 60 -6.01 1.33 -60.49
C ARG A 60 -6.13 2.60 -59.64
N TYR A 61 -5.57 2.65 -58.44
CA TYR A 61 -5.57 3.86 -57.61
C TYR A 61 -4.79 5.01 -58.26
N LEU A 62 -3.63 4.72 -58.87
CA LEU A 62 -2.80 5.69 -59.57
C LEU A 62 -3.43 6.17 -60.89
N ASP A 63 -4.10 5.27 -61.62
CA ASP A 63 -4.79 5.57 -62.87
C ASP A 63 -6.03 6.46 -62.66
N HIS A 64 -6.72 6.34 -61.52
CA HIS A 64 -7.92 7.12 -61.18
C HIS A 64 -7.65 8.44 -60.42
N GLY A 65 -6.39 8.77 -60.12
CA GLY A 65 -6.03 10.01 -59.42
C GLY A 65 -6.60 10.15 -57.99
N GLN A 66 -7.14 9.06 -57.42
CA GLN A 66 -7.75 9.08 -56.09
C GLN A 66 -6.69 8.88 -55.01
N LEU A 67 -6.10 9.98 -54.54
CA LEU A 67 -5.23 10.00 -53.37
C LEU A 67 -6.07 10.09 -52.08
N SER A 68 -6.77 9.01 -51.72
CA SER A 68 -7.22 8.86 -50.34
C SER A 68 -6.05 8.34 -49.49
N VAL A 69 -5.27 9.28 -48.97
CA VAL A 69 -4.05 9.07 -48.16
C VAL A 69 -4.28 8.11 -46.98
N SER A 70 -5.53 7.93 -46.53
CA SER A 70 -5.86 7.08 -45.39
C SER A 70 -5.72 5.57 -45.64
N SER A 71 -5.69 5.11 -46.90
CA SER A 71 -5.97 3.68 -47.20
C SER A 71 -4.81 2.83 -47.76
N ASN A 72 -3.64 3.40 -48.13
CA ASN A 72 -2.53 2.62 -48.70
C ASN A 72 -1.13 3.01 -48.17
N ASN A 73 -0.45 2.07 -47.52
CA ASN A 73 0.85 2.29 -46.86
C ASN A 73 2.01 2.52 -47.84
N LEU A 74 1.93 2.02 -49.07
CA LEU A 74 3.00 2.18 -50.06
C LEU A 74 3.00 3.59 -50.66
N LEU A 75 1.83 4.19 -50.85
CA LEU A 75 1.72 5.62 -51.24
C LEU A 75 2.21 6.53 -50.12
N LYS A 76 1.90 6.21 -48.85
CA LYS A 76 2.46 6.92 -47.70
C LYS A 76 4.00 6.83 -47.67
N ALA A 77 4.57 5.65 -47.95
CA ALA A 77 6.01 5.48 -48.04
C ALA A 77 6.62 6.33 -49.17
N ALA A 78 6.02 6.35 -50.36
CA ALA A 78 6.45 7.21 -51.46
C ALA A 78 6.43 8.70 -51.09
N MET A 79 5.40 9.15 -50.35
CA MET A 79 5.32 10.51 -49.81
C MET A 79 6.47 10.82 -48.85
N VAL A 80 6.71 9.95 -47.87
CA VAL A 80 7.78 10.13 -46.87
C VAL A 80 9.15 10.20 -47.54
N MET A 81 9.40 9.34 -48.53
CA MET A 81 10.66 9.33 -49.26
C MET A 81 10.83 10.59 -50.13
N THR A 82 9.75 11.07 -50.74
CA THR A 82 9.75 12.34 -51.49
C THR A 82 10.03 13.54 -50.58
N LEU A 83 9.39 13.60 -49.41
CA LEU A 83 9.64 14.63 -48.39
C LEU A 83 11.07 14.58 -47.83
N ALA A 84 11.66 13.39 -47.75
CA ALA A 84 13.06 13.22 -47.35
C ALA A 84 14.07 13.66 -48.43
N GLY A 85 13.58 14.07 -49.62
CA GLY A 85 14.36 14.62 -50.71
C GLY A 85 14.79 13.60 -51.77
N TYR A 86 14.22 12.39 -51.78
CA TYR A 86 14.47 11.40 -52.84
C TYR A 86 13.47 11.56 -53.98
N GLN A 87 13.91 11.30 -55.23
CA GLN A 87 12.96 11.09 -56.31
C GLN A 87 12.35 9.70 -56.17
N VAL A 88 11.03 9.62 -56.09
CA VAL A 88 10.29 8.35 -56.13
C VAL A 88 9.56 8.26 -57.46
N ARG A 89 9.71 7.13 -58.14
CA ARG A 89 9.06 6.85 -59.42
C ARG A 89 8.47 5.46 -59.41
N PHE A 90 7.20 5.37 -59.78
CA PHE A 90 6.53 4.09 -60.04
C PHE A 90 6.38 3.93 -61.55
N GLU A 91 6.73 2.77 -62.07
CA GLU A 91 6.77 2.49 -63.50
C GLU A 91 6.07 1.16 -63.79
N SER A 92 5.18 1.18 -64.77
CA SER A 92 4.56 0.00 -65.36
C SER A 92 4.82 0.03 -66.86
N ARG A 93 4.58 -1.08 -67.56
CA ARG A 93 4.87 -1.20 -69.01
C ARG A 93 4.31 -0.07 -69.89
N GLN A 94 3.24 0.61 -69.47
CA GLN A 94 2.55 1.64 -70.27
C GLN A 94 2.53 3.03 -69.61
N ASN A 95 2.76 3.11 -68.29
CA ASN A 95 2.59 4.34 -67.53
C ASN A 95 3.75 4.52 -66.55
N GLN A 96 4.17 5.76 -66.38
CA GLN A 96 5.10 6.20 -65.35
C GLN A 96 4.44 7.26 -64.46
N TRP A 97 4.67 7.16 -63.15
CA TRP A 97 4.23 8.13 -62.15
C TRP A 97 5.42 8.64 -61.36
N ASP A 98 5.74 9.93 -61.52
CA ASP A 98 6.78 10.62 -60.76
C ASP A 98 6.14 11.40 -59.62
N PHE A 99 6.57 11.13 -58.39
CA PHE A 99 6.08 11.81 -57.19
C PHE A 99 6.92 13.06 -56.89
N PHE A 100 6.26 14.15 -56.55
CA PHE A 100 6.89 15.42 -56.18
C PHE A 100 6.02 16.24 -55.24
N PHE A 101 6.61 17.25 -54.62
CA PHE A 101 5.93 18.21 -53.78
C PHE A 101 5.70 19.50 -54.57
N SER A 102 4.46 19.96 -54.66
CA SER A 102 4.14 21.19 -55.37
C SER A 102 4.56 22.43 -54.57
N GLU A 103 4.71 23.57 -55.24
CA GLU A 103 5.02 24.86 -54.60
C GLU A 103 3.93 25.30 -53.59
N THR A 104 2.71 24.77 -53.70
CA THR A 104 1.59 25.06 -52.80
C THR A 104 1.54 24.16 -51.57
N GLY A 105 2.53 23.29 -51.39
CA GLY A 105 2.62 22.41 -50.23
C GLY A 105 1.77 21.14 -50.35
N SER A 106 1.26 20.82 -51.54
CA SER A 106 0.45 19.63 -51.80
C SER A 106 1.28 18.52 -52.45
N PHE A 107 1.00 17.26 -52.07
CA PHE A 107 1.63 16.10 -52.69
C PHE A 107 1.00 15.82 -54.05
N CYS A 108 1.82 15.72 -55.09
CA CYS A 108 1.38 15.50 -56.46
C CYS A 108 2.16 14.37 -57.12
N PHE A 109 1.60 13.80 -58.18
CA PHE A 109 2.34 12.97 -59.11
C PHE A 109 1.95 13.29 -60.55
N THR A 110 2.89 13.19 -61.47
CA THR A 110 2.64 13.35 -62.92
C THR A 110 2.58 11.99 -63.58
N ARG A 111 1.54 11.76 -64.38
CA ARG A 111 1.42 10.58 -65.23
C ARG A 111 2.02 10.86 -66.60
N GLY A 112 3.06 10.12 -66.98
CA GLY A 112 3.64 10.11 -68.32
C GLY A 112 3.39 8.79 -69.05
N SER A 113 3.48 8.81 -70.38
CA SER A 113 3.65 7.59 -71.19
C SER A 113 5.05 7.03 -70.93
N SER A 114 5.14 5.75 -70.56
CA SER A 114 6.45 5.10 -70.40
C SER A 114 7.19 5.15 -71.74
N THR A 115 8.32 5.85 -71.79
CA THR A 115 9.29 5.69 -72.88
C THR A 115 10.23 4.56 -72.46
N GLU A 116 10.62 3.70 -73.40
CA GLU A 116 11.39 2.48 -73.10
C GLU A 116 12.59 2.68 -72.15
N ASP A 117 12.74 1.68 -71.26
CA ASP A 117 13.99 1.06 -70.80
C ASP A 117 14.92 1.72 -69.78
N VAL A 118 14.48 2.55 -68.82
CA VAL A 118 15.38 2.88 -67.68
C VAL A 118 15.48 1.72 -66.67
N PHE A 119 14.34 1.10 -66.32
CA PHE A 119 14.29 -0.04 -65.40
C PHE A 119 14.86 -1.33 -66.03
N LEU A 120 14.51 -1.60 -67.30
CA LEU A 120 15.03 -2.74 -68.06
C LEU A 120 16.52 -2.59 -68.40
N ALA A 121 17.03 -1.39 -68.72
CA ALA A 121 18.48 -1.19 -68.89
C ALA A 121 19.27 -1.38 -67.59
N SER A 122 18.70 -1.01 -66.44
CA SER A 122 19.34 -1.20 -65.12
C SER A 122 19.40 -2.67 -64.71
N LEU A 123 18.40 -3.48 -65.08
CA LEU A 123 18.40 -4.94 -64.94
C LEU A 123 19.40 -5.61 -65.91
N ASN A 124 19.41 -5.17 -67.17
CA ASN A 124 20.29 -5.72 -68.21
C ASN A 124 21.79 -5.46 -67.92
N GLN A 125 22.14 -4.37 -67.22
CA GLN A 125 23.51 -4.10 -66.76
C GLN A 125 24.03 -5.13 -65.74
N PHE A 126 23.14 -5.82 -65.03
CA PHE A 126 23.49 -6.85 -64.04
C PHE A 126 23.65 -8.25 -64.64
N SER A 127 23.01 -8.52 -65.79
CA SER A 127 22.85 -9.85 -66.37
C SER A 127 24.04 -10.39 -67.17
N ASN A 128 25.26 -9.83 -67.04
CA ASN A 128 26.46 -10.30 -67.75
C ASN A 128 27.02 -11.67 -67.25
N GLY A 129 26.18 -12.55 -66.70
CA GLY A 129 26.60 -13.90 -66.28
C GLY A 129 25.50 -14.93 -66.04
N SER A 130 24.22 -14.55 -65.97
CA SER A 130 23.11 -15.50 -65.84
C SER A 130 21.81 -14.82 -66.27
N ALA A 131 21.02 -15.55 -67.06
CA ALA A 131 19.86 -15.09 -67.84
C ALA A 131 18.95 -14.05 -67.13
N PRO A 132 18.37 -13.09 -67.87
CA PRO A 132 17.42 -12.13 -67.31
C PRO A 132 16.21 -12.90 -66.72
N PRO A 133 15.67 -12.49 -65.56
CA PRO A 133 14.38 -13.02 -65.12
C PRO A 133 13.34 -12.70 -66.18
N GLU A 134 12.64 -13.72 -66.67
CA GLU A 134 11.64 -13.60 -67.73
C GLU A 134 10.61 -12.49 -67.42
N ARG A 135 10.42 -11.61 -68.42
CA ARG A 135 9.33 -10.65 -68.65
C ARG A 135 8.48 -10.27 -67.43
N ILE A 136 8.70 -9.05 -66.94
CA ILE A 136 7.73 -8.25 -66.17
C ILE A 136 6.34 -8.42 -66.80
N SER A 137 5.39 -8.99 -66.05
CA SER A 137 4.03 -9.19 -66.52
C SER A 137 3.32 -7.84 -66.68
N THR A 138 2.27 -7.76 -67.49
CA THR A 138 1.46 -6.53 -67.67
C THR A 138 0.83 -5.99 -66.37
N GLY A 139 0.82 -6.81 -65.30
CA GLY A 139 0.33 -6.47 -63.98
C GLY A 139 1.40 -6.00 -62.95
N ASP A 140 2.69 -6.02 -63.30
CA ASP A 140 3.77 -5.73 -62.35
C ASP A 140 4.11 -4.23 -62.30
N LEU A 141 4.59 -3.77 -61.15
CA LEU A 141 4.96 -2.38 -60.88
C LEU A 141 6.40 -2.30 -60.40
N ALA A 142 7.24 -1.59 -61.16
CA ALA A 142 8.61 -1.24 -60.76
C ALA A 142 8.61 0.05 -59.95
N ILE A 143 9.42 0.11 -58.90
CA ILE A 143 9.60 1.29 -58.06
C ILE A 143 11.08 1.64 -58.02
N THR A 144 11.41 2.89 -58.29
CA THR A 144 12.77 3.42 -58.22
C THR A 144 12.83 4.60 -57.24
N ILE A 145 13.87 4.63 -56.43
CA ILE A 145 14.13 5.63 -55.39
C ILE A 145 15.59 6.06 -55.49
N GLY A 146 15.86 7.35 -55.65
CA GLY A 146 17.23 7.85 -55.76
C GLY A 146 17.32 9.30 -56.25
N PRO A 147 18.45 9.70 -56.85
CA PRO A 147 18.57 11.02 -57.47
C PRO A 147 17.66 11.12 -58.70
N GLY A 148 16.80 12.14 -58.76
CA GLY A 148 16.03 12.46 -59.96
C GLY A 148 16.84 13.30 -60.95
N GLY A 149 16.21 13.70 -62.07
CA GLY A 149 16.84 14.57 -63.08
C GLY A 149 17.13 16.01 -62.61
N PHE A 150 16.66 16.39 -61.41
CA PHE A 150 16.91 17.68 -60.79
C PHE A 150 18.06 17.57 -59.77
N ALA A 151 18.98 18.54 -59.79
CA ALA A 151 20.20 18.55 -58.97
C ALA A 151 19.96 18.59 -57.44
N THR A 152 18.71 18.81 -57.00
CA THR A 152 18.30 18.92 -55.60
C THR A 152 17.95 17.58 -54.94
N HIS A 153 17.79 16.49 -55.71
CA HIS A 153 17.38 15.19 -55.18
C HIS A 153 18.56 14.39 -54.60
N ARG A 154 18.33 13.75 -53.46
CA ARG A 154 19.34 12.99 -52.70
C ARG A 154 19.59 11.61 -53.30
N ARG A 155 20.84 11.15 -53.21
CA ARG A 155 21.24 9.77 -53.50
C ARG A 155 20.98 8.88 -52.28
N VAL A 156 20.53 7.64 -52.51
CA VAL A 156 20.47 6.64 -51.44
C VAL A 156 21.91 6.18 -51.16
N MET A 157 22.37 6.37 -49.93
CA MET A 157 23.70 5.94 -49.50
C MET A 157 23.69 4.46 -49.13
N HIS A 158 24.82 3.76 -49.32
CA HIS A 158 24.94 2.35 -48.95
C HIS A 158 24.58 2.08 -47.48
N GLU A 159 25.13 2.86 -46.56
CA GLU A 159 24.82 2.76 -45.12
C GLU A 159 23.32 2.96 -44.81
N GLN A 160 22.64 3.79 -45.61
CA GLN A 160 21.22 4.06 -45.44
C GLN A 160 20.38 2.86 -45.87
N LEU A 161 20.78 2.19 -46.97
CA LEU A 161 20.15 0.94 -47.39
C LEU A 161 20.35 -0.16 -46.34
N ILE A 162 21.57 -0.35 -45.84
CA ILE A 162 21.88 -1.36 -44.82
C ILE A 162 20.99 -1.17 -43.58
N LYS A 163 20.77 0.08 -43.15
CA LYS A 163 19.83 0.40 -42.07
C LYS A 163 18.39 0.03 -42.39
N TRP A 164 17.92 0.25 -43.62
CA TRP A 164 16.57 -0.13 -44.05
C TRP A 164 16.38 -1.64 -44.11
N LEU A 165 17.39 -2.38 -44.59
CA LEU A 165 17.37 -3.84 -44.62
C LEU A 165 17.39 -4.45 -43.22
N GLY A 166 18.07 -3.80 -42.27
CA GLY A 166 18.11 -4.22 -40.86
C GLY A 166 16.77 -4.14 -40.11
N VAL A 167 15.71 -3.60 -40.74
CA VAL A 167 14.35 -3.57 -40.18
C VAL A 167 13.68 -4.94 -40.28
N THR A 168 14.20 -5.89 -41.07
CA THR A 168 13.66 -7.25 -41.14
C THR A 168 14.67 -8.30 -40.72
N ILE A 169 14.18 -9.35 -40.06
CA ILE A 169 14.97 -10.53 -39.66
C ILE A 169 14.90 -11.68 -40.68
N GLU A 170 14.09 -11.52 -41.75
CA GLU A 170 13.82 -12.59 -42.72
C GLU A 170 14.87 -12.70 -43.83
N ILE A 171 15.77 -11.71 -43.96
CA ILE A 171 16.83 -11.71 -44.97
C ILE A 171 17.97 -12.63 -44.50
N THR A 172 18.15 -13.73 -45.21
CA THR A 172 19.24 -14.69 -45.03
C THR A 172 20.58 -14.10 -45.51
N ASN A 173 21.66 -14.44 -44.80
CA ASN A 173 23.03 -13.94 -45.02
C ASN A 173 23.21 -12.41 -44.85
N PHE A 174 22.37 -11.78 -44.02
CA PHE A 174 22.48 -10.34 -43.73
C PHE A 174 22.59 -10.05 -42.23
N PHE A 175 21.50 -10.19 -41.47
CA PHE A 175 21.44 -9.86 -40.05
C PHE A 175 20.73 -10.98 -39.28
N GLN A 176 21.41 -12.12 -39.12
CA GLN A 176 20.84 -13.31 -38.49
C GLN A 176 21.27 -13.47 -37.04
N PRO A 177 20.33 -13.84 -36.15
CA PRO A 177 20.67 -14.16 -34.77
C PRO A 177 21.47 -15.47 -34.69
N HIS A 178 22.50 -15.47 -33.85
CA HIS A 178 23.32 -16.62 -33.49
C HIS A 178 22.65 -17.46 -32.38
N GLN A 179 21.92 -16.83 -31.46
CA GLN A 179 21.23 -17.49 -30.35
C GLN A 179 19.72 -17.30 -30.45
N LEU A 180 19.09 -18.15 -31.26
CA LEU A 180 17.65 -18.16 -31.51
C LEU A 180 16.98 -19.37 -30.87
N ILE A 181 15.93 -19.14 -30.08
CA ILE A 181 15.06 -20.19 -29.53
C ILE A 181 13.74 -20.14 -30.27
N CYS A 182 13.54 -21.10 -31.17
CA CYS A 182 12.31 -21.19 -31.97
C CYS A 182 11.19 -21.84 -31.17
N THR A 183 10.00 -21.24 -31.16
CA THR A 183 8.79 -21.85 -30.56
C THR A 183 7.61 -21.82 -31.54
N PRO A 184 6.56 -22.62 -31.34
CA PRO A 184 5.35 -22.55 -32.18
C PRO A 184 4.68 -21.17 -32.15
N HIS A 185 4.81 -20.43 -31.06
CA HIS A 185 4.12 -19.17 -30.78
C HIS A 185 4.92 -17.92 -31.20
N GLY A 186 6.22 -18.08 -31.47
CA GLY A 186 7.16 -17.00 -31.76
C GLY A 186 8.57 -17.42 -31.38
N ASP A 187 9.56 -16.57 -31.64
CA ASP A 187 10.96 -16.91 -31.39
C ASP A 187 11.57 -15.92 -30.39
N LEU A 188 12.46 -16.41 -29.52
CA LEU A 188 13.22 -15.62 -28.56
C LEU A 188 14.65 -15.47 -29.07
N ILE A 189 15.15 -14.23 -29.11
CA ILE A 189 16.48 -13.89 -29.62
C ILE A 189 17.35 -13.44 -28.45
N CYS A 190 18.38 -14.21 -28.13
CA CYS A 190 19.22 -13.96 -26.96
C CYS A 190 20.48 -13.14 -27.26
N ASP A 191 20.71 -12.81 -28.52
CA ASP A 191 21.89 -12.06 -28.93
C ASP A 191 21.86 -10.60 -28.44
N PRO A 192 22.96 -10.07 -27.88
CA PRO A 192 23.01 -8.70 -27.36
C PRO A 192 22.65 -7.61 -28.37
N GLU A 193 22.89 -7.83 -29.66
CA GLU A 193 22.57 -6.88 -30.73
C GLU A 193 21.08 -6.78 -31.05
N PHE A 194 20.27 -7.71 -30.52
CA PHE A 194 18.81 -7.77 -30.67
C PHE A 194 18.05 -7.36 -29.41
N VAL A 195 18.75 -6.93 -28.36
CA VAL A 195 18.14 -6.35 -27.16
C VAL A 195 17.16 -5.24 -27.57
N ASN A 196 15.94 -5.29 -27.03
CA ASN A 196 14.89 -4.32 -27.29
C ASN A 196 14.41 -4.25 -28.76
N LYS A 197 14.80 -5.21 -29.62
CA LYS A 197 14.29 -5.33 -30.99
C LYS A 197 13.14 -6.33 -31.03
N ILE A 198 11.97 -5.85 -31.45
CA ILE A 198 10.77 -6.67 -31.56
C ILE A 198 10.38 -6.76 -33.04
N PHE A 199 10.20 -7.97 -33.52
CA PHE A 199 9.77 -8.27 -34.88
C PHE A 199 8.37 -8.86 -34.82
N VAL A 200 7.47 -8.35 -35.65
CA VAL A 200 6.13 -8.89 -35.85
C VAL A 200 6.00 -9.27 -37.31
N ASN A 201 5.77 -10.54 -37.60
CA ASN A 201 5.81 -11.10 -38.96
C ASN A 201 7.10 -10.71 -39.71
N GLY A 202 8.24 -10.87 -39.05
CA GLY A 202 9.54 -10.60 -39.64
C GLY A 202 9.93 -9.13 -39.77
N ILE A 203 9.05 -8.18 -39.42
CA ILE A 203 9.29 -6.73 -39.53
C ILE A 203 9.47 -6.12 -38.13
N GLN A 204 10.53 -5.35 -37.95
CA GLN A 204 10.82 -4.67 -36.70
C GLN A 204 9.77 -3.58 -36.44
N VAL A 205 9.17 -3.64 -35.26
CA VAL A 205 8.24 -2.63 -34.75
C VAL A 205 8.92 -1.81 -33.66
N SER A 206 8.45 -0.58 -33.48
CA SER A 206 8.91 0.27 -32.40
C SER A 206 8.38 -0.24 -31.07
N ASN A 207 9.23 -0.27 -30.05
CA ASN A 207 8.78 -0.57 -28.69
C ASN A 207 8.05 0.66 -28.12
N PRO A 208 6.91 0.51 -27.42
CA PRO A 208 6.33 1.57 -26.61
C PRO A 208 7.35 2.15 -25.62
N LYS A 209 7.25 3.46 -25.34
CA LYS A 209 8.17 4.19 -24.45
C LYS A 209 8.07 3.78 -22.96
N VAL A 210 7.42 2.67 -22.65
CA VAL A 210 7.11 2.19 -21.30
C VAL A 210 7.94 0.95 -21.02
N GLY A 211 9.21 1.13 -20.66
CA GLY A 211 10.14 0.04 -20.34
C GLY A 211 10.98 -0.44 -21.52
N SER A 212 11.76 -1.50 -21.28
CA SER A 212 12.62 -2.11 -22.30
C SER A 212 12.58 -3.63 -22.20
N PHE A 213 12.77 -4.30 -23.34
CA PHE A 213 13.07 -5.72 -23.38
C PHE A 213 14.58 -5.94 -23.30
N LEU A 214 14.99 -6.92 -22.51
CA LEU A 214 16.38 -7.38 -22.40
C LEU A 214 16.73 -8.41 -23.47
N LEU A 215 15.73 -8.98 -24.12
CA LEU A 215 15.88 -9.92 -25.24
C LEU A 215 15.19 -9.39 -26.48
N GLY A 216 15.49 -9.98 -27.63
CA GLY A 216 14.74 -9.77 -28.85
C GLY A 216 13.57 -10.76 -28.95
N TYR A 217 12.47 -10.35 -29.57
CA TYR A 217 11.31 -11.22 -29.80
C TYR A 217 10.90 -11.17 -31.26
N HIS A 218 10.53 -12.33 -31.79
CA HIS A 218 9.88 -12.45 -33.09
C HIS A 218 8.49 -13.08 -32.91
N PHE A 219 7.46 -12.25 -32.98
CA PHE A 219 6.07 -12.67 -32.92
C PHE A 219 5.53 -13.01 -34.31
N ARG A 220 4.77 -14.10 -34.40
CA ARG A 220 4.13 -14.55 -35.64
C ARG A 220 2.67 -14.08 -35.79
N ASP A 221 2.17 -13.35 -34.79
CA ASP A 221 0.81 -12.79 -34.79
C ASP A 221 0.84 -11.31 -35.19
N GLY A 222 0.28 -11.00 -36.37
CA GLY A 222 0.22 -9.66 -36.91
C GLY A 222 -0.69 -8.69 -36.15
N GLN A 223 -1.55 -9.18 -35.26
CA GLN A 223 -2.48 -8.33 -34.49
C GLN A 223 -1.80 -7.62 -33.30
N LEU A 224 -0.55 -7.95 -33.02
CA LEU A 224 0.21 -7.39 -31.89
C LEU A 224 0.82 -6.02 -32.17
N ALA A 225 0.77 -5.56 -33.42
CA ALA A 225 1.28 -4.25 -33.82
C ALA A 225 0.18 -3.36 -34.40
N SER A 226 0.16 -2.09 -33.99
CA SER A 226 -0.69 -1.05 -34.57
C SER A 226 0.19 0.11 -35.00
N ASP A 227 0.05 0.55 -36.25
CA ASP A 227 0.85 1.63 -36.86
C ASP A 227 2.37 1.49 -36.67
N GLY A 228 2.89 0.25 -36.69
CA GLY A 228 4.33 -0.04 -36.55
C GLY A 228 4.86 0.03 -35.12
N VAL A 229 3.97 0.07 -34.11
CA VAL A 229 4.30 0.05 -32.68
C VAL A 229 3.72 -1.22 -32.04
N LEU A 230 4.49 -1.89 -31.18
CA LEU A 230 4.00 -3.02 -30.39
C LEU A 230 2.91 -2.56 -29.41
N VAL A 231 1.78 -3.26 -29.38
CA VAL A 231 0.67 -2.99 -28.46
C VAL A 231 0.82 -3.88 -27.22
N LEU A 232 1.25 -3.28 -26.09
CA LEU A 232 1.30 -4.00 -24.81
C LEU A 232 -0.13 -4.27 -24.32
N SER A 233 -0.55 -5.52 -24.44
CA SER A 233 -1.89 -6.00 -24.07
C SER A 233 -1.78 -7.33 -23.33
N ASP A 234 -2.87 -7.77 -22.70
CA ASP A 234 -2.92 -9.10 -22.08
C ASP A 234 -2.72 -10.22 -23.12
N ASN A 235 -3.13 -10.01 -24.38
CA ASN A 235 -2.90 -10.98 -25.45
C ASN A 235 -1.42 -11.10 -25.80
N GLU A 236 -0.71 -9.97 -25.87
CA GLU A 236 0.74 -9.92 -26.08
C GLU A 236 1.49 -10.60 -24.92
N ALA A 237 1.11 -10.30 -23.68
CA ALA A 237 1.70 -10.91 -22.49
C ALA A 237 1.45 -12.42 -22.41
N LYS A 238 0.24 -12.89 -22.78
CA LYS A 238 -0.06 -14.33 -22.89
C LYS A 238 0.81 -15.00 -23.94
N LEU A 239 0.92 -14.42 -25.14
CA LEU A 239 1.72 -15.01 -26.22
C LEU A 239 3.21 -15.06 -25.84
N ARG A 240 3.74 -13.98 -25.27
CA ARG A 240 5.11 -13.96 -24.73
C ARG A 240 5.32 -15.03 -23.65
N THR A 241 4.33 -15.23 -22.79
CA THR A 241 4.41 -16.28 -21.76
C THR A 241 4.42 -17.67 -22.38
N LEU A 242 3.62 -17.94 -23.42
CA LEU A 242 3.64 -19.22 -24.15
C LEU A 242 4.99 -19.49 -24.85
N ILE A 243 5.64 -18.44 -25.36
CA ILE A 243 7.01 -18.53 -25.88
C ILE A 243 7.96 -18.97 -24.75
N TRP A 244 7.89 -18.32 -23.59
CA TRP A 244 8.68 -18.70 -22.42
C TRP A 244 8.41 -20.12 -21.95
N GLU A 245 7.15 -20.55 -21.84
CA GLU A 245 6.78 -21.92 -21.43
C GLU A 245 7.40 -22.96 -22.36
N THR A 246 7.32 -22.73 -23.66
CA THR A 246 7.91 -23.64 -24.65
C THR A 246 9.44 -23.63 -24.52
N ALA A 247 10.05 -22.46 -24.38
CA ALA A 247 11.50 -22.31 -24.26
C ALA A 247 12.04 -23.03 -23.02
N ILE A 248 11.44 -22.83 -21.85
CA ILE A 248 11.89 -23.46 -20.60
C ILE A 248 11.52 -24.95 -20.53
N GLY A 249 10.46 -25.37 -21.23
CA GLY A 249 10.11 -26.78 -21.41
C GLY A 249 11.18 -27.56 -22.19
N ALA A 250 11.92 -26.90 -23.08
CA ALA A 250 12.92 -27.54 -23.93
C ALA A 250 14.18 -28.00 -23.16
N ASN A 251 14.76 -27.16 -22.30
CA ASN A 251 15.98 -27.50 -21.55
C ASN A 251 16.16 -26.61 -20.30
N ALA A 252 17.05 -27.03 -19.39
CA ALA A 252 17.34 -26.31 -18.14
C ALA A 252 18.11 -24.99 -18.35
N HIS A 253 18.87 -24.84 -19.44
CA HIS A 253 19.59 -23.61 -19.73
C HIS A 253 18.63 -22.43 -19.94
N ASN A 254 17.54 -22.65 -20.68
CA ASN A 254 16.50 -21.63 -20.89
C ASN A 254 15.78 -21.26 -19.59
N VAL A 255 15.59 -22.22 -18.68
CA VAL A 255 15.04 -21.96 -17.33
C VAL A 255 15.96 -21.00 -16.56
N ARG A 256 17.29 -21.20 -16.64
CA ARG A 256 18.27 -20.32 -16.00
C ARG A 256 18.26 -18.90 -16.57
N VAL A 257 18.08 -18.76 -17.89
CA VAL A 257 17.92 -17.45 -18.53
C VAL A 257 16.69 -16.72 -17.97
N LEU A 258 15.54 -17.40 -17.89
CA LEU A 258 14.32 -16.82 -17.31
C LEU A 258 14.51 -16.43 -15.83
N ILE A 259 15.14 -17.31 -15.03
CA ILE A 259 15.47 -17.02 -13.63
C ILE A 259 16.38 -15.80 -13.53
N ALA A 260 17.40 -15.68 -14.38
CA ALA A 260 18.31 -14.53 -14.39
C ALA A 260 17.57 -13.23 -14.69
N VAL A 261 16.68 -13.22 -15.68
CA VAL A 261 15.83 -12.05 -15.99
C VAL A 261 14.93 -11.69 -14.81
N LEU A 262 14.24 -12.68 -14.23
CA LEU A 262 13.37 -12.48 -13.07
C LEU A 262 14.12 -11.95 -11.84
N ARG A 263 15.38 -12.36 -11.63
CA ARG A 263 16.18 -11.94 -10.47
C ARG A 263 16.85 -10.59 -10.66
N LEU A 264 17.47 -10.36 -11.81
CA LEU A 264 18.29 -9.17 -12.05
C LEU A 264 17.45 -7.98 -12.51
N ASN A 265 16.34 -8.22 -13.22
CA ASN A 265 15.53 -7.17 -13.83
C ASN A 265 14.02 -7.50 -13.78
N PRO A 266 13.42 -7.57 -12.57
CA PRO A 266 12.01 -7.96 -12.43
C PRO A 266 11.02 -7.00 -13.11
N GLY A 267 11.44 -5.76 -13.42
CA GLY A 267 10.65 -4.77 -14.15
C GLY A 267 10.78 -4.84 -15.68
N ALA A 268 11.62 -5.72 -16.24
CA ALA A 268 11.79 -5.86 -17.68
C ALA A 268 10.49 -6.33 -18.35
N LEU A 269 10.25 -5.87 -19.57
CA LEU A 269 9.04 -6.24 -20.32
C LEU A 269 8.99 -7.75 -20.63
N ASP A 270 10.15 -8.41 -20.71
CA ASP A 270 10.31 -9.85 -20.87
C ASP A 270 9.48 -10.67 -19.88
N VAL A 271 9.50 -10.24 -18.61
CA VAL A 271 8.91 -10.97 -17.48
C VAL A 271 7.69 -10.27 -16.88
N ARG A 272 7.35 -9.08 -17.39
CA ARG A 272 6.15 -8.36 -16.98
C ARG A 272 4.91 -9.21 -17.26
N GLY A 273 4.12 -9.48 -16.23
CA GLY A 273 2.89 -10.28 -16.38
C GLY A 273 3.11 -11.78 -16.58
N VAL A 274 4.34 -12.28 -16.70
CA VAL A 274 4.63 -13.72 -16.84
C VAL A 274 4.04 -14.51 -15.67
N GLY A 275 4.18 -14.01 -14.44
CA GLY A 275 3.61 -14.67 -13.26
C GLY A 275 2.09 -14.81 -13.24
N ARG A 276 1.36 -14.09 -14.11
CA ARG A 276 -0.11 -14.25 -14.24
C ARG A 276 -0.51 -15.38 -15.20
N PHE A 277 0.35 -15.70 -16.17
CA PHE A 277 0.01 -16.59 -17.28
C PHE A 277 0.85 -17.87 -17.31
N LEU A 278 1.92 -17.96 -16.51
CA LEU A 278 2.80 -19.13 -16.46
C LEU A 278 2.07 -20.30 -15.77
N GLY A 279 2.01 -21.46 -16.44
CA GLY A 279 1.35 -22.65 -15.95
C GLY A 279 2.10 -23.35 -14.81
N ASN A 280 1.39 -24.11 -13.98
CA ASN A 280 1.95 -24.75 -12.79
C ASN A 280 3.12 -25.71 -13.06
N GLU A 281 3.12 -26.39 -14.21
CA GLU A 281 4.21 -27.30 -14.60
C GLU A 281 5.50 -26.52 -14.90
N SER A 282 5.37 -25.44 -15.67
CA SER A 282 6.42 -24.47 -15.97
C SER A 282 7.00 -23.88 -14.68
N VAL A 283 6.15 -23.48 -13.74
CA VAL A 283 6.57 -22.96 -12.43
C VAL A 283 7.31 -24.01 -11.61
N ARG A 284 6.87 -25.28 -11.62
CA ARG A 284 7.58 -26.38 -10.94
C ARG A 284 8.98 -26.58 -11.49
N ARG A 285 9.14 -26.50 -12.82
CA ARG A 285 10.45 -26.60 -13.47
C ARG A 285 11.38 -25.44 -13.10
N VAL A 286 10.83 -24.22 -13.00
CA VAL A 286 11.58 -23.06 -12.47
C VAL A 286 12.03 -23.33 -11.04
N TRP A 287 11.16 -23.87 -10.18
CA TRP A 287 11.51 -24.23 -8.81
C TRP A 287 12.62 -25.29 -8.73
N GLU A 288 12.53 -26.36 -9.53
CA GLU A 288 13.49 -27.46 -9.54
C GLU A 288 14.90 -26.98 -9.91
N VAL A 289 15.03 -26.22 -11.00
CA VAL A 289 16.32 -25.66 -11.43
C VAL A 289 16.86 -24.64 -10.43
N LEU A 290 15.99 -23.80 -9.86
CA LEU A 290 16.39 -22.83 -8.84
C LEU A 290 16.97 -23.52 -7.59
N VAL A 291 16.34 -24.61 -7.14
CA VAL A 291 16.80 -25.40 -6.00
C VAL A 291 18.07 -26.20 -6.31
N GLU A 292 18.22 -26.69 -7.54
CA GLU A 292 19.45 -27.34 -8.01
C GLU A 292 20.63 -26.38 -7.98
N ASP A 293 20.47 -25.17 -8.53
CA ASP A 293 21.54 -24.17 -8.64
C ASP A 293 21.89 -23.53 -7.29
N LEU A 294 20.90 -23.32 -6.40
CA LEU A 294 21.10 -22.61 -5.13
C LEU A 294 21.21 -23.51 -3.91
N GLY A 295 20.76 -24.75 -3.99
CA GLY A 295 20.76 -25.72 -2.89
C GLY A 295 19.46 -25.73 -2.09
N ARG A 296 18.88 -26.94 -1.92
CA ARG A 296 17.64 -27.19 -1.17
C ARG A 296 17.74 -26.88 0.32
N GLU A 297 18.95 -26.86 0.84
CA GLU A 297 19.21 -26.65 2.27
C GLU A 297 19.29 -25.17 2.68
N LYS A 298 19.02 -24.25 1.76
CA LYS A 298 19.00 -22.82 2.06
C LYS A 298 17.61 -22.33 2.46
N ILE A 299 17.56 -21.21 3.16
CA ILE A 299 16.30 -20.51 3.46
C ILE A 299 16.11 -19.42 2.42
N PHE A 300 14.98 -19.48 1.72
CA PHE A 300 14.63 -18.47 0.74
C PHE A 300 13.82 -17.36 1.41
N CYS A 301 14.25 -16.12 1.18
CA CYS A 301 13.61 -14.92 1.71
C CYS A 301 13.18 -14.01 0.55
N ARG A 302 12.13 -13.24 0.79
CA ARG A 302 11.75 -12.14 -0.10
C ARG A 302 12.65 -10.93 0.16
N GLU A 303 12.86 -10.07 -0.82
CA GLU A 303 13.60 -8.80 -0.68
C GLU A 303 13.10 -7.90 0.46
N THR A 304 11.81 -7.97 0.79
CA THR A 304 11.17 -7.18 1.85
C THR A 304 11.27 -7.83 3.23
N ASP A 305 11.78 -9.06 3.34
CA ASP A 305 11.89 -9.75 4.63
C ASP A 305 13.03 -9.12 5.46
N ASP A 306 12.83 -9.03 6.78
CA ASP A 306 13.88 -8.60 7.70
C ASP A 306 14.95 -9.70 7.83
N LEU A 307 16.01 -9.58 7.03
CA LEU A 307 17.11 -10.54 7.00
C LEU A 307 17.85 -10.65 8.34
N ASN A 308 17.82 -9.61 9.18
CA ASN A 308 18.44 -9.66 10.50
C ASN A 308 17.61 -10.54 11.43
N GLU A 309 16.27 -10.46 11.37
CA GLU A 309 15.39 -11.35 12.10
C GLU A 309 15.60 -12.82 11.67
N VAL A 310 15.70 -13.07 10.36
CA VAL A 310 15.94 -14.42 9.84
C VAL A 310 17.28 -14.95 10.35
N LYS A 311 18.37 -14.19 10.21
CA LYS A 311 19.71 -14.58 10.68
C LYS A 311 19.76 -14.85 12.18
N CYS A 312 19.04 -14.07 13.00
CA CYS A 312 18.99 -14.30 14.44
C CYS A 312 18.29 -15.61 14.81
N ARG A 313 17.39 -16.12 13.95
CA ARG A 313 16.56 -17.30 14.21
C ARG A 313 17.03 -18.56 13.48
N THR A 314 18.01 -18.44 12.58
CA THR A 314 18.55 -19.57 11.83
C THR A 314 20.04 -19.43 11.52
N ASN A 315 20.79 -20.52 11.69
CA ASN A 315 22.20 -20.59 11.29
C ASN A 315 22.37 -21.06 9.84
N ARG A 316 21.28 -21.16 9.07
CA ARG A 316 21.30 -21.63 7.67
C ARG A 316 21.61 -20.47 6.72
N GLU A 317 22.17 -20.82 5.57
CA GLU A 317 22.44 -19.85 4.52
C GLU A 317 21.13 -19.31 3.93
N ILE A 318 21.05 -17.99 3.79
CA ILE A 318 19.86 -17.27 3.32
C ILE A 318 20.06 -16.86 1.87
N VAL A 319 19.03 -17.08 1.05
CA VAL A 319 18.99 -16.62 -0.34
C VAL A 319 17.82 -15.67 -0.54
N VAL A 320 18.10 -14.46 -0.97
CA VAL A 320 17.09 -13.45 -1.28
C VAL A 320 16.61 -13.63 -2.72
N LEU A 321 15.29 -13.70 -2.91
CA LEU A 321 14.64 -13.79 -4.21
C LEU A 321 13.88 -12.50 -4.52
N SER A 322 13.87 -12.12 -5.80
CA SER A 322 13.12 -10.96 -6.27
C SER A 322 11.62 -11.11 -6.03
N SER A 323 10.92 -10.00 -5.81
CA SER A 323 9.45 -10.05 -5.60
C SER A 323 8.70 -10.73 -6.76
N ALA A 324 9.18 -10.60 -8.00
CA ALA A 324 8.60 -11.28 -9.16
C ALA A 324 8.75 -12.81 -9.08
N LEU A 325 9.97 -13.29 -8.81
CA LEU A 325 10.25 -14.73 -8.69
C LEU A 325 9.54 -15.33 -7.46
N TRP A 326 9.52 -14.59 -6.35
CA TRP A 326 8.79 -14.97 -5.14
C TRP A 326 7.31 -15.18 -5.44
N SER A 327 6.66 -14.22 -6.11
CA SER A 327 5.24 -14.31 -6.45
C SER A 327 4.92 -15.50 -7.35
N ILE A 328 5.77 -15.78 -8.34
CA ILE A 328 5.61 -16.92 -9.26
C ILE A 328 5.63 -18.25 -8.49
N LEU A 329 6.60 -18.42 -7.60
CA LEU A 329 6.78 -19.66 -6.83
C LEU A 329 5.78 -19.80 -5.69
N ARG A 330 5.32 -18.67 -5.14
CA ARG A 330 4.39 -18.63 -4.02
C ARG A 330 2.97 -19.00 -4.43
N ALA A 331 2.54 -18.63 -5.63
CA ALA A 331 1.18 -18.93 -6.12
C ALA A 331 0.82 -20.43 -6.05
N PRO A 332 1.67 -21.38 -6.51
CA PRO A 332 1.44 -22.82 -6.31
C PRO A 332 1.93 -23.36 -4.96
N LEU A 333 2.30 -22.50 -4.01
CA LEU A 333 2.86 -22.85 -2.69
C LEU A 333 4.11 -23.74 -2.77
N LEU A 334 4.93 -23.60 -3.82
CA LEU A 334 6.19 -24.36 -3.95
C LEU A 334 7.29 -23.83 -3.03
N ILE A 335 7.22 -22.54 -2.70
CA ILE A 335 8.14 -21.88 -1.78
C ILE A 335 7.42 -21.49 -0.48
N ARG A 336 8.09 -21.74 0.64
CA ARG A 336 7.65 -21.35 1.98
C ARG A 336 8.27 -20.02 2.37
N THR A 337 7.55 -19.22 3.14
CA THR A 337 8.17 -18.09 3.85
C THR A 337 9.24 -18.62 4.82
N TRP A 338 10.20 -17.78 5.22
CA TRP A 338 11.22 -18.23 6.17
C TRP A 338 10.61 -18.69 7.51
N THR A 339 9.54 -18.04 7.98
CA THR A 339 8.80 -18.48 9.18
C THR A 339 8.10 -19.81 8.97
N GLU A 340 7.53 -20.02 7.79
CA GLU A 340 6.88 -21.29 7.43
C GLU A 340 7.88 -22.45 7.35
N GLU A 341 9.07 -22.20 6.79
CA GLU A 341 10.12 -23.20 6.66
C GLU A 341 10.68 -23.61 8.04
N LEU A 342 10.80 -22.68 8.98
CA LEU A 342 11.19 -22.99 10.37
C LEU A 342 10.13 -23.84 11.09
N LEU A 343 8.86 -23.47 10.96
CA LEU A 343 7.75 -24.26 11.52
C LEU A 343 7.62 -25.64 10.88
N TYR A 344 7.84 -25.74 9.56
CA TYR A 344 7.84 -27.02 8.84
C TYR A 344 8.89 -28.00 9.37
N LYS A 345 10.06 -27.47 9.78
CA LYS A 345 11.16 -28.26 10.34
C LYS A 345 11.09 -28.41 11.86
N ALA A 346 10.13 -27.77 12.53
CA ALA A 346 9.98 -27.86 13.98
C ALA A 346 9.54 -29.28 14.39
N PRO A 347 10.03 -29.80 15.53
CA PRO A 347 9.60 -31.10 16.02
C PRO A 347 8.11 -31.05 16.43
N PRO A 348 7.34 -32.12 16.13
CA PRO A 348 6.00 -32.29 16.69
C PRO A 348 6.05 -32.24 18.22
N SER A 349 5.11 -31.53 18.84
CA SER A 349 4.97 -31.46 20.28
C SER A 349 3.50 -31.36 20.63
N GLU A 350 3.02 -32.25 21.51
CA GLU A 350 1.69 -32.09 22.06
C GLU A 350 1.62 -30.83 22.94
N PRO A 351 0.54 -30.04 22.86
CA PRO A 351 0.39 -28.85 23.69
C PRO A 351 0.02 -29.26 25.13
N ALA A 352 0.61 -28.59 26.12
CA ALA A 352 0.15 -28.71 27.49
C ALA A 352 -1.26 -28.10 27.61
N LEU A 353 -2.23 -28.89 28.07
CA LEU A 353 -3.61 -28.46 28.32
C LEU A 353 -3.83 -28.22 29.82
N ASP A 354 -3.00 -27.37 30.38
CA ASP A 354 -2.91 -27.08 31.81
C ASP A 354 -3.82 -25.91 32.26
N THR A 355 -4.21 -25.05 31.33
CA THR A 355 -5.08 -23.90 31.58
C THR A 355 -6.49 -24.10 31.02
N PRO A 356 -7.53 -23.52 31.66
CA PRO A 356 -8.88 -23.52 31.12
C PRO A 356 -8.98 -22.93 29.71
N PHE A 357 -8.20 -21.88 29.43
CA PHE A 357 -8.10 -21.29 28.09
C PHE A 357 -7.61 -22.31 27.06
N ALA A 358 -6.47 -22.97 27.31
CA ALA A 358 -5.90 -23.95 26.38
C ALA A 358 -6.88 -25.09 26.08
N ILE A 359 -7.54 -25.63 27.11
CA ILE A 359 -8.52 -26.71 26.99
C ILE A 359 -9.71 -26.26 26.14
N THR A 360 -10.35 -25.14 26.50
CA THR A 360 -11.55 -24.65 25.81
C THR A 360 -11.23 -24.24 24.37
N THR A 361 -10.16 -23.48 24.15
CA THR A 361 -9.73 -23.04 22.82
C THR A 361 -9.44 -24.23 21.91
N LYS A 362 -8.71 -25.25 22.39
CA LYS A 362 -8.42 -26.46 21.60
C LYS A 362 -9.69 -27.24 21.30
N ARG A 363 -10.54 -27.50 22.32
CA ARG A 363 -11.79 -28.26 22.12
C ARG A 363 -12.68 -27.61 21.07
N VAL A 364 -12.97 -26.32 21.22
CA VAL A 364 -13.85 -25.58 20.29
C VAL A 364 -13.25 -25.55 18.88
N PHE A 365 -11.94 -25.31 18.77
CA PHE A 365 -11.24 -25.34 17.49
C PHE A 365 -11.31 -26.71 16.81
N ASP A 366 -11.02 -27.79 17.54
CA ASP A 366 -11.11 -29.16 17.01
C ASP A 366 -12.55 -29.49 16.57
N THR A 367 -13.56 -29.05 17.33
CA THR A 367 -14.96 -29.22 16.94
C THR A 367 -15.24 -28.53 15.61
N LEU A 368 -14.87 -27.26 15.45
CA LEU A 368 -15.10 -26.51 14.21
C LEU A 368 -14.45 -27.17 12.99
N ILE A 369 -13.22 -27.70 13.15
CA ILE A 369 -12.53 -28.44 12.10
C ILE A 369 -13.27 -29.73 11.72
N GLN A 370 -13.93 -30.39 12.67
CA GLN A 370 -14.71 -31.62 12.42
C GLN A 370 -16.11 -31.36 11.82
N LEU A 371 -16.66 -30.15 11.94
CA LEU A 371 -18.01 -29.82 11.46
C LEU A 371 -18.13 -29.73 9.94
N ASP A 372 -17.07 -29.28 9.25
CA ASP A 372 -17.04 -29.20 7.79
C ASP A 372 -16.35 -30.43 7.17
N PRO A 373 -16.95 -31.08 6.14
CA PRO A 373 -16.38 -32.29 5.52
C PRO A 373 -14.99 -32.11 4.89
N ILE A 374 -14.63 -30.89 4.44
CA ILE A 374 -13.33 -30.62 3.83
C ILE A 374 -12.29 -30.46 4.94
N THR A 375 -12.57 -29.69 5.99
CA THR A 375 -11.65 -29.51 7.10
C THR A 375 -11.51 -30.76 7.98
N ALA A 376 -12.55 -31.61 8.07
CA ALA A 376 -12.52 -32.83 8.88
C ALA A 376 -11.46 -33.84 8.43
N ASN A 377 -11.02 -33.76 7.17
CA ASN A 377 -9.96 -34.60 6.60
C ASN A 377 -8.54 -34.05 6.87
N LEU A 378 -8.42 -32.89 7.52
CA LEU A 378 -7.13 -32.28 7.82
C LEU A 378 -6.51 -32.90 9.08
N THR A 379 -5.21 -33.17 9.01
CA THR A 379 -4.44 -33.59 10.18
C THR A 379 -3.74 -32.39 10.79
N ILE A 380 -4.19 -31.93 11.96
CA ILE A 380 -3.55 -30.85 12.71
C ILE A 380 -2.43 -31.42 13.57
N THR A 381 -1.20 -30.94 13.38
CA THR A 381 -0.06 -31.25 14.27
C THR A 381 0.41 -30.01 14.99
N TRP A 382 0.53 -30.11 16.30
CA TRP A 382 1.05 -29.05 17.14
C TRP A 382 2.58 -29.09 17.16
N VAL A 383 3.23 -27.92 17.13
CA VAL A 383 4.68 -27.77 17.18
C VAL A 383 5.11 -26.79 18.26
N ASP A 384 6.29 -27.04 18.83
CA ASP A 384 6.89 -26.17 19.85
C ASP A 384 7.83 -25.16 19.21
N HIS A 385 7.28 -24.03 18.76
CA HIS A 385 8.10 -22.96 18.20
C HIS A 385 7.46 -21.57 18.43
N PRO A 386 8.18 -20.60 19.05
CA PRO A 386 7.68 -19.25 19.38
C PRO A 386 7.70 -18.28 18.18
N LEU A 387 7.21 -18.68 17.01
CA LEU A 387 7.18 -17.81 15.82
C LEU A 387 5.93 -16.93 15.77
N SER A 388 6.12 -15.75 15.18
CA SER A 388 5.13 -14.68 14.93
C SER A 388 4.10 -15.06 13.85
N SER A 389 4.49 -15.95 12.92
CA SER A 389 3.55 -16.60 12.00
C SER A 389 3.20 -17.97 12.57
N PRO A 390 1.94 -18.29 12.85
CA PRO A 390 1.64 -19.41 13.75
C PRO A 390 0.93 -20.61 13.08
N LEU A 391 0.85 -20.63 11.73
CA LEU A 391 0.18 -21.67 10.95
C LEU A 391 0.92 -21.94 9.62
N VAL A 392 1.18 -23.20 9.30
CA VAL A 392 1.84 -23.60 8.03
C VAL A 392 1.19 -24.82 7.42
N TYR A 393 1.01 -24.79 6.11
CA TYR A 393 0.69 -25.97 5.33
C TYR A 393 1.96 -26.79 5.05
N ALA A 394 2.03 -28.01 5.57
CA ALA A 394 3.26 -28.80 5.49
C ALA A 394 3.37 -29.61 4.19
N ASP A 395 2.27 -30.23 3.74
CA ASP A 395 2.30 -31.16 2.60
C ASP A 395 0.93 -31.34 1.91
N ALA A 396 0.94 -31.18 0.58
CA ALA A 396 -0.19 -31.38 -0.33
C ALA A 396 -0.73 -32.82 -0.36
N LYS A 397 0.11 -33.81 -0.04
CA LYS A 397 -0.26 -35.24 -0.06
C LYS A 397 -0.83 -35.70 1.27
N THR A 398 -0.31 -35.23 2.40
CA THR A 398 -0.70 -35.74 3.73
C THR A 398 -1.79 -34.93 4.42
N GLN A 399 -2.34 -33.87 3.80
CA GLN A 399 -3.34 -32.97 4.41
C GLN A 399 -2.93 -32.44 5.80
N ARG A 400 -1.62 -32.24 6.00
CA ARG A 400 -1.06 -31.93 7.30
C ARG A 400 -0.89 -30.43 7.48
N ILE A 401 -1.47 -29.89 8.55
CA ILE A 401 -1.33 -28.50 8.96
C ILE A 401 -0.55 -28.45 10.27
N LEU A 402 0.45 -27.58 10.33
CA LEU A 402 1.25 -27.36 11.52
C LEU A 402 0.76 -26.11 12.24
N LEU A 403 0.42 -26.24 13.52
CA LEU A 403 0.00 -25.15 14.39
C LEU A 403 1.01 -24.96 15.52
N SER A 404 1.40 -23.72 15.80
CA SER A 404 2.21 -23.44 16.99
C SER A 404 1.38 -23.62 18.26
N LYS A 405 1.90 -24.36 19.25
CA LYS A 405 1.25 -24.53 20.57
C LYS A 405 1.02 -23.20 21.31
N TYR A 406 1.70 -22.13 20.91
CA TYR A 406 1.57 -20.78 21.46
C TYR A 406 0.17 -20.17 21.25
N TRP A 407 -0.63 -20.67 20.30
CA TRP A 407 -2.05 -20.32 20.19
C TRP A 407 -2.91 -20.76 21.38
N LEU A 408 -2.47 -21.79 22.11
CA LEU A 408 -3.15 -22.29 23.30
C LEU A 408 -2.66 -21.58 24.57
N HIS A 409 -1.70 -20.68 24.45
CA HIS A 409 -1.25 -19.85 25.57
C HIS A 409 -1.89 -18.47 25.50
N PHE A 410 -2.69 -18.11 26.52
CA PHE A 410 -3.50 -16.89 26.54
C PHE A 410 -2.69 -15.65 26.13
N ILE A 411 -1.54 -15.39 26.75
CA ILE A 411 -0.76 -14.17 26.45
C ILE A 411 -0.23 -14.19 25.01
N HIS A 412 0.21 -15.34 24.51
CA HIS A 412 0.85 -15.43 23.20
C HIS A 412 -0.17 -15.35 22.07
N ALA A 413 -1.30 -16.05 22.21
CA ALA A 413 -2.43 -15.93 21.31
C ALA A 413 -2.91 -14.47 21.18
N HIS A 414 -2.96 -13.74 22.29
CA HIS A 414 -3.40 -12.34 22.31
C HIS A 414 -2.31 -11.32 21.93
N ASN A 415 -1.03 -11.71 21.87
CA ASN A 415 -0.02 -10.91 21.18
C ASN A 415 -0.20 -10.98 19.66
N LEU A 416 -0.68 -12.11 19.15
CA LEU A 416 -0.94 -12.32 17.72
C LEU A 416 -2.31 -11.79 17.28
N SER A 417 -3.31 -11.86 18.16
CA SER A 417 -4.68 -11.42 17.89
C SER A 417 -5.26 -10.79 19.17
N PRO A 418 -4.98 -9.50 19.42
CA PRO A 418 -5.40 -8.83 20.64
C PRO A 418 -6.92 -8.63 20.72
N CYS A 419 -7.47 -8.65 21.93
CA CYS A 419 -8.87 -8.27 22.19
C CYS A 419 -9.03 -7.43 23.46
N ARG A 420 -10.20 -6.79 23.59
CA ARG A 420 -10.55 -5.96 24.76
C ARG A 420 -10.39 -6.71 26.09
N LEU A 421 -10.74 -7.99 26.13
CA LEU A 421 -10.57 -8.82 27.33
C LEU A 421 -9.11 -9.07 27.67
N SER A 422 -8.26 -9.27 26.66
CA SER A 422 -6.81 -9.40 26.88
C SER A 422 -6.19 -8.11 27.39
N ASP A 423 -6.70 -6.95 26.97
CA ASP A 423 -6.24 -5.64 27.45
C ASP A 423 -6.63 -5.45 28.92
N VAL A 424 -7.88 -5.76 29.28
CA VAL A 424 -8.36 -5.70 30.67
C VAL A 424 -7.66 -6.74 31.56
N ALA A 425 -7.44 -7.96 31.06
CA ALA A 425 -6.78 -9.04 31.79
C ALA A 425 -5.33 -8.68 32.11
N ARG A 426 -4.63 -8.03 31.18
CA ARG A 426 -3.26 -7.53 31.40
C ARG A 426 -3.21 -6.38 32.41
N GLN A 427 -4.20 -5.50 32.41
CA GLN A 427 -4.29 -4.37 33.34
C GLN A 427 -4.66 -4.79 34.78
N ARG A 428 -5.55 -5.76 34.96
CA ARG A 428 -6.18 -6.06 36.28
C ARG A 428 -5.73 -7.35 36.97
N LYS A 429 -4.77 -8.11 36.42
CA LYS A 429 -4.33 -9.43 36.94
C LYS A 429 -5.52 -10.36 37.28
N VAL A 430 -6.56 -10.35 36.46
CA VAL A 430 -7.77 -11.16 36.67
C VAL A 430 -7.42 -12.64 36.44
N LYS A 431 -7.93 -13.54 37.31
CA LYS A 431 -7.73 -14.99 37.15
C LYS A 431 -8.31 -15.47 35.81
N TYR A 432 -7.48 -16.10 34.99
CA TYR A 432 -7.77 -16.57 33.63
C TYR A 432 -8.78 -17.73 33.53
N ASN A 433 -9.46 -18.09 34.62
CA ASN A 433 -10.14 -19.37 34.73
C ASN A 433 -11.42 -19.49 33.89
N TYR A 434 -11.89 -18.39 33.28
CA TYR A 434 -13.21 -18.31 32.62
C TYR A 434 -13.21 -17.65 31.24
N LEU A 435 -12.05 -17.21 30.73
CA LEU A 435 -12.00 -16.37 29.52
C LEU A 435 -11.89 -17.23 28.25
N GLN A 436 -13.02 -17.62 27.66
CA GLN A 436 -13.05 -18.06 26.27
C GLN A 436 -12.96 -16.82 25.36
N CYS A 437 -12.01 -16.81 24.43
CA CYS A 437 -11.84 -15.74 23.46
C CYS A 437 -12.10 -16.28 22.06
N ASP A 438 -13.34 -16.14 21.59
CA ASP A 438 -13.81 -16.70 20.32
C ASP A 438 -13.01 -16.19 19.13
N HIS A 439 -12.53 -14.94 19.19
CA HIS A 439 -11.74 -14.35 18.12
C HIS A 439 -10.42 -15.09 17.88
N ILE A 440 -9.83 -15.72 18.91
CA ILE A 440 -8.62 -16.57 18.75
C ILE A 440 -8.97 -17.81 17.92
N VAL A 441 -10.05 -18.49 18.27
CA VAL A 441 -10.53 -19.68 17.56
C VAL A 441 -10.89 -19.33 16.12
N LEU A 442 -11.64 -18.25 15.90
CA LEU A 442 -11.97 -17.73 14.58
C LEU A 442 -10.73 -17.38 13.77
N THR A 443 -9.73 -16.73 14.39
CA THR A 443 -8.48 -16.38 13.69
C THR A 443 -7.75 -17.63 13.20
N MET A 444 -7.61 -18.66 14.06
CA MET A 444 -6.97 -19.92 13.67
C MET A 444 -7.76 -20.63 12.55
N HIS A 445 -9.08 -20.74 12.71
CA HIS A 445 -9.97 -21.39 11.77
C HIS A 445 -9.97 -20.67 10.40
N SER A 446 -10.11 -19.34 10.38
CA SER A 446 -10.08 -18.56 9.14
C SER A 446 -8.77 -18.70 8.38
N LYS A 447 -7.63 -18.77 9.08
CA LYS A 447 -6.33 -19.02 8.43
C LYS A 447 -6.25 -20.42 7.81
N ILE A 448 -6.85 -21.44 8.42
CA ILE A 448 -6.94 -22.78 7.82
C ILE A 448 -7.81 -22.73 6.56
N VAL A 449 -8.98 -22.11 6.64
CA VAL A 449 -9.90 -21.97 5.49
C VAL A 449 -9.23 -21.22 4.33
N GLU A 450 -8.47 -20.16 4.63
CA GLU A 450 -7.68 -19.44 3.63
C GLU A 450 -6.63 -20.35 2.98
N LEU A 451 -5.83 -21.08 3.77
CA LEU A 451 -4.82 -22.00 3.25
C LEU A 451 -5.44 -23.12 2.39
N VAL A 452 -6.61 -23.64 2.77
CA VAL A 452 -7.32 -24.69 2.03
C VAL A 452 -7.95 -24.14 0.74
N SER A 453 -8.50 -22.94 0.76
CA SER A 453 -9.14 -22.33 -0.42
C SER A 453 -8.14 -21.92 -1.51
N GLN A 454 -6.89 -21.65 -1.15
CA GLN A 454 -5.80 -21.37 -2.09
C GLN A 454 -5.24 -22.62 -2.77
N ARG A 455 -5.69 -23.83 -2.39
CA ARG A 455 -5.18 -25.07 -2.94
C ARG A 455 -5.78 -25.39 -4.32
N PRO A 456 -4.99 -25.90 -5.28
CA PRO A 456 -5.54 -26.56 -6.46
C PRO A 456 -6.17 -27.90 -6.05
N CYS A 457 -7.45 -27.88 -5.69
CA CYS A 457 -8.18 -29.02 -5.12
C CYS A 457 -9.20 -29.62 -6.09
N GLY A 458 -8.94 -29.67 -7.40
CA GLY A 458 -9.87 -30.29 -8.39
C GLY A 458 -11.25 -29.63 -8.53
N TYR A 459 -11.61 -28.71 -7.63
CA TYR A 459 -12.82 -27.89 -7.67
C TYR A 459 -12.53 -26.55 -8.38
N PRO A 460 -13.54 -25.95 -9.03
CA PRO A 460 -13.41 -24.61 -9.61
C PRO A 460 -13.13 -23.55 -8.52
N PRO A 461 -12.32 -22.51 -8.81
CA PRO A 461 -11.99 -21.46 -7.81
C PRO A 461 -13.22 -20.79 -7.17
N VAL A 462 -14.29 -20.57 -7.94
CA VAL A 462 -15.55 -19.98 -7.46
C VAL A 462 -16.20 -20.84 -6.38
N TYR A 463 -16.11 -22.16 -6.49
CA TYR A 463 -16.65 -23.08 -5.48
C TYR A 463 -15.90 -22.94 -4.16
N MET A 464 -14.57 -22.86 -4.20
CA MET A 464 -13.74 -22.72 -3.00
C MET A 464 -13.94 -21.40 -2.28
N VAL A 465 -14.18 -20.30 -3.02
CA VAL A 465 -14.53 -19.01 -2.41
C VAL A 465 -15.86 -19.08 -1.69
N ASN A 466 -16.89 -19.66 -2.33
CA ASN A 466 -18.21 -19.80 -1.71
C ASN A 466 -18.17 -20.73 -0.48
N TRP A 467 -17.42 -21.83 -0.57
CA TRP A 467 -17.16 -22.71 0.57
C TRP A 467 -16.49 -21.96 1.72
N ALA A 468 -15.42 -21.20 1.44
CA ALA A 468 -14.70 -20.45 2.47
C ALA A 468 -15.60 -19.48 3.24
N ILE A 469 -16.46 -18.75 2.52
CA ILE A 469 -17.46 -17.86 3.11
C ILE A 469 -18.45 -18.65 3.99
N ALA A 470 -19.00 -19.75 3.47
CA ALA A 470 -19.98 -20.56 4.19
C ALA A 470 -19.41 -21.17 5.48
N VAL A 471 -18.19 -21.70 5.44
CA VAL A 471 -17.55 -22.33 6.61
C VAL A 471 -17.15 -21.27 7.66
N GLN A 472 -16.70 -20.09 7.24
CA GLN A 472 -16.41 -18.98 8.16
C GLN A 472 -17.69 -18.46 8.85
N GLN A 473 -18.78 -18.35 8.10
CA GLN A 473 -20.08 -17.96 8.65
C GLN A 473 -20.59 -19.02 9.64
N MET A 474 -20.53 -20.30 9.27
CA MET A 474 -20.86 -21.43 10.15
C MET A 474 -20.06 -21.39 11.46
N ALA A 475 -18.75 -21.15 11.39
CA ALA A 475 -17.91 -21.07 12.58
C ALA A 475 -18.32 -19.92 13.51
N THR A 476 -18.72 -18.78 12.95
CA THR A 476 -19.20 -17.63 13.73
C THR A 476 -20.53 -17.94 14.41
N GLU A 477 -21.51 -18.46 13.67
CA GLU A 477 -22.82 -18.85 14.19
C GLU A 477 -22.68 -19.91 15.30
N LYS A 478 -21.84 -20.94 15.08
CA LYS A 478 -21.61 -22.01 16.06
C LYS A 478 -20.94 -21.53 17.34
N LEU A 479 -20.10 -20.50 17.28
CA LEU A 479 -19.49 -19.91 18.46
C LEU A 479 -20.51 -19.07 19.26
N GLU A 480 -21.37 -18.31 18.58
CA GLU A 480 -22.43 -17.53 19.25
C GLU A 480 -23.43 -18.42 20.00
N GLU A 481 -23.69 -19.63 19.49
CA GLU A 481 -24.54 -20.64 20.11
C GLU A 481 -23.96 -21.25 21.41
N ILE A 482 -22.67 -21.09 21.69
CA ILE A 482 -22.00 -21.72 22.85
C ILE A 482 -22.44 -21.05 24.17
N PRO A 483 -22.98 -21.82 25.14
CA PRO A 483 -23.23 -21.34 26.50
C PRO A 483 -21.95 -20.85 27.20
N ARG A 484 -22.05 -19.77 27.97
CA ARG A 484 -20.92 -19.13 28.65
C ARG A 484 -20.99 -19.37 30.15
N CYS A 485 -19.85 -19.20 30.84
CA CYS A 485 -19.79 -19.21 32.31
C CYS A 485 -20.52 -20.40 32.95
N VAL A 486 -20.32 -21.61 32.43
CA VAL A 486 -20.94 -22.83 32.98
C VAL A 486 -20.37 -23.07 34.38
N GLU A 487 -21.23 -23.21 35.37
CA GLU A 487 -20.86 -23.41 36.78
C GLU A 487 -21.69 -24.53 37.42
N VAL A 488 -21.10 -25.17 38.44
CA VAL A 488 -21.78 -26.13 39.31
C VAL A 488 -21.86 -25.53 40.70
N VAL A 489 -23.07 -25.39 41.22
CA VAL A 489 -23.35 -24.79 42.53
C VAL A 489 -24.07 -25.83 43.38
N GLY A 490 -23.53 -26.16 44.56
CA GLY A 490 -24.23 -27.00 45.52
C GLY A 490 -25.37 -26.25 46.22
N ASP A 491 -26.45 -26.94 46.55
CA ASP A 491 -27.49 -26.38 47.41
C ASP A 491 -26.99 -26.32 48.86
N THR A 492 -27.04 -25.14 49.47
CA THR A 492 -26.58 -24.93 50.85
C THR A 492 -27.50 -25.58 51.89
N MET A 493 -28.73 -25.91 51.50
CA MET A 493 -29.75 -26.50 52.37
C MET A 493 -29.92 -28.01 52.14
N ASP A 494 -29.57 -28.52 50.96
CA ASP A 494 -29.65 -29.94 50.61
C ASP A 494 -28.39 -30.42 49.84
N PRO A 495 -27.43 -31.09 50.50
CA PRO A 495 -26.20 -31.55 49.87
C PRO A 495 -26.39 -32.55 48.71
N SER A 496 -27.60 -33.12 48.56
CA SER A 496 -27.96 -34.04 47.46
C SER A 496 -28.49 -33.33 46.22
N ARG A 497 -28.67 -32.00 46.27
CA ARG A 497 -29.10 -31.15 45.15
C ARG A 497 -27.95 -30.31 44.62
N VAL A 498 -27.81 -30.30 43.30
CA VAL A 498 -26.78 -29.57 42.58
C VAL A 498 -27.41 -28.79 41.44
N PHE A 499 -27.04 -27.52 41.32
CA PHE A 499 -27.44 -26.65 40.24
C PHE A 499 -26.30 -26.53 39.22
N VAL A 500 -26.64 -26.62 37.94
CA VAL A 500 -25.75 -26.25 36.84
C VAL A 500 -26.28 -24.94 36.27
N THR A 501 -25.48 -23.88 36.29
CA THR A 501 -25.86 -22.55 35.77
C THR A 501 -25.00 -22.17 34.58
N TRP A 502 -25.52 -21.38 33.65
CA TRP A 502 -24.77 -20.83 32.53
C TRP A 502 -25.32 -19.48 32.08
N GLU A 503 -24.54 -18.74 31.31
CA GLU A 503 -24.95 -17.53 30.62
C GLU A 503 -25.23 -17.83 29.13
N LEU A 504 -26.19 -17.13 28.54
CA LEU A 504 -26.53 -17.28 27.13
C LEU A 504 -25.44 -16.63 26.28
N GLY A 505 -24.86 -17.37 25.32
CA GLY A 505 -23.95 -16.79 24.32
C GLY A 505 -24.68 -15.90 23.31
N LEU A 506 -25.93 -16.25 23.00
CA LEU A 506 -26.80 -15.52 22.09
C LEU A 506 -27.42 -14.28 22.74
N SER A 507 -27.65 -13.24 21.93
CA SER A 507 -28.42 -12.07 22.37
C SER A 507 -29.85 -12.46 22.74
N GLN A 508 -30.46 -11.75 23.69
CA GLN A 508 -31.85 -11.98 24.11
C GLN A 508 -32.86 -11.89 22.96
N GLN A 509 -32.53 -11.16 21.87
CA GLN A 509 -33.35 -11.11 20.67
C GLN A 509 -33.18 -12.37 19.82
N ALA A 510 -31.95 -12.84 19.62
CA ALA A 510 -31.64 -14.05 18.85
C ALA A 510 -32.24 -15.31 19.49
N VAL A 511 -32.22 -15.40 20.83
CA VAL A 511 -32.78 -16.54 21.59
C VAL A 511 -34.27 -16.76 21.30
N LYS A 512 -35.03 -15.71 20.92
CA LYS A 512 -36.45 -15.84 20.55
C LYS A 512 -36.67 -16.63 19.25
N PHE A 513 -35.66 -16.65 18.38
CA PHE A 513 -35.72 -17.31 17.07
C PHE A 513 -35.11 -18.71 17.08
N VAL A 514 -34.36 -19.08 18.11
CA VAL A 514 -33.86 -20.45 18.31
C VAL A 514 -35.05 -21.37 18.58
N GLN A 515 -35.09 -22.54 17.93
CA GLN A 515 -36.21 -23.48 18.04
C GLN A 515 -36.04 -24.56 19.11
N SER A 516 -34.83 -24.77 19.61
CA SER A 516 -34.54 -25.87 20.53
C SER A 516 -34.05 -25.37 21.88
N GLY A 517 -34.35 -26.14 22.92
CA GLY A 517 -33.93 -25.88 24.30
C GLY A 517 -32.44 -26.17 24.55
N TYR A 518 -32.03 -26.11 25.81
CA TYR A 518 -30.67 -26.51 26.22
C TYR A 518 -30.64 -27.95 26.71
N HIS A 519 -29.65 -28.72 26.27
CA HIS A 519 -29.34 -30.04 26.81
C HIS A 519 -28.17 -29.93 27.78
N VAL A 520 -28.40 -30.36 29.01
CA VAL A 520 -27.43 -30.32 30.11
C VAL A 520 -27.14 -31.75 30.55
N VAL A 521 -25.89 -32.18 30.46
CA VAL A 521 -25.43 -33.48 30.97
C VAL A 521 -24.47 -33.24 32.13
N LEU A 522 -24.73 -33.87 33.27
CA LEU A 522 -23.87 -33.79 34.44
C LEU A 522 -23.03 -35.06 34.55
N HIS A 523 -21.86 -35.06 33.91
CA HIS A 523 -20.98 -36.21 33.93
C HIS A 523 -20.33 -36.41 35.30
N ARG A 524 -20.09 -37.67 35.68
CA ARG A 524 -19.17 -37.98 36.79
C ARG A 524 -17.74 -37.63 36.39
N GLY A 525 -16.90 -37.27 37.36
CA GLY A 525 -15.51 -36.86 37.10
C GLY A 525 -14.62 -37.90 36.39
N ASP A 526 -15.02 -39.17 36.41
CA ASP A 526 -14.38 -40.32 35.76
C ASP A 526 -15.06 -40.73 34.44
N CYS A 527 -16.08 -40.00 33.98
CA CYS A 527 -16.80 -40.33 32.76
C CYS A 527 -15.97 -39.99 31.51
N GLY A 528 -15.49 -41.01 30.80
CA GLY A 528 -14.68 -40.84 29.57
C GLY A 528 -15.39 -40.09 28.44
N VAL A 529 -16.72 -40.08 28.41
CA VAL A 529 -17.52 -39.40 27.37
C VAL A 529 -17.42 -37.88 27.48
N ALA A 530 -17.29 -37.33 28.69
CA ALA A 530 -17.21 -35.89 28.94
C ALA A 530 -16.00 -35.21 28.27
N LEU A 531 -14.93 -35.99 28.02
CA LEU A 531 -13.67 -35.51 27.43
C LEU A 531 -13.62 -35.70 25.91
N VAL A 532 -14.34 -36.69 25.38
CA VAL A 532 -14.28 -37.07 23.95
C VAL A 532 -15.43 -36.46 23.15
N GLN A 533 -16.60 -36.25 23.76
CA GLN A 533 -17.74 -35.67 23.05
C GLN A 533 -17.56 -34.14 22.91
N LEU A 534 -17.47 -33.69 21.66
CA LEU A 534 -17.14 -32.30 21.29
C LEU A 534 -18.35 -31.52 20.76
N ALA A 535 -19.27 -32.20 20.07
CA ALA A 535 -20.51 -31.65 19.54
C ALA A 535 -21.69 -32.58 19.80
N HIS A 536 -22.88 -32.00 19.77
CA HIS A 536 -24.15 -32.66 20.01
C HIS A 536 -24.61 -33.46 18.77
N ASP A 537 -24.95 -34.73 18.95
CA ASP A 537 -25.21 -35.66 17.82
C ASP A 537 -26.59 -35.46 17.14
N GLY A 538 -27.56 -34.86 17.84
CA GLY A 538 -28.92 -34.62 17.33
C GLY A 538 -29.91 -34.43 18.49
N GLU A 539 -31.14 -34.02 18.21
CA GLU A 539 -32.13 -33.72 19.27
C GLU A 539 -32.37 -34.92 20.21
N VAL A 540 -32.27 -34.67 21.52
CA VAL A 540 -32.49 -35.65 22.58
C VAL A 540 -33.81 -35.33 23.29
N ASP A 541 -34.61 -36.36 23.53
CA ASP A 541 -35.89 -36.24 24.25
C ASP A 541 -35.69 -36.22 25.77
N ALA A 542 -36.55 -35.50 26.49
CA ALA A 542 -36.54 -35.35 27.95
C ALA A 542 -37.10 -36.57 28.70
N SER A 543 -37.56 -37.61 27.98
CA SER A 543 -38.21 -38.79 28.55
C SER A 543 -37.25 -39.76 29.26
N SER A 544 -35.96 -39.72 28.95
CA SER A 544 -34.93 -40.46 29.69
C SER A 544 -34.37 -39.62 30.84
N PRO A 545 -34.14 -40.20 32.04
CA PRO A 545 -33.47 -39.50 33.13
C PRO A 545 -31.94 -39.51 33.01
N THR A 546 -31.38 -40.29 32.07
CA THR A 546 -29.93 -40.47 31.90
C THR A 546 -29.49 -40.43 30.44
N ALA A 547 -28.34 -39.79 30.21
CA ALA A 547 -27.62 -39.81 28.94
C ALA A 547 -27.11 -41.23 28.60
N PRO A 548 -26.69 -41.52 27.35
CA PRO A 548 -26.17 -42.83 26.93
C PRO A 548 -24.98 -43.34 27.76
N CYS A 549 -24.23 -42.44 28.38
CA CYS A 549 -23.12 -42.76 29.28
C CYS A 549 -23.57 -43.11 30.72
N GLY A 550 -24.88 -43.17 31.00
CA GLY A 550 -25.45 -43.40 32.33
C GLY A 550 -25.40 -42.20 33.26
N CYS A 551 -24.94 -41.04 32.80
CA CYS A 551 -24.89 -39.81 33.59
C CYS A 551 -26.25 -39.08 33.55
N PRO A 552 -26.64 -38.38 34.62
CA PRO A 552 -27.87 -37.58 34.63
C PRO A 552 -27.86 -36.51 33.54
N HIS A 553 -29.00 -36.31 32.87
CA HIS A 553 -29.17 -35.21 31.93
C HIS A 553 -30.54 -34.56 32.06
N ARG A 554 -30.67 -33.34 31.54
CA ARG A 554 -31.93 -32.61 31.42
C ARG A 554 -31.99 -31.83 30.12
N VAL A 555 -33.20 -31.70 29.59
CA VAL A 555 -33.50 -30.78 28.48
C VAL A 555 -34.40 -29.68 29.03
N LEU A 556 -34.03 -28.44 28.80
CA LEU A 556 -34.60 -27.25 29.43
C LEU A 556 -35.09 -26.25 28.39
N GLY A 557 -35.96 -25.33 28.81
CA GLY A 557 -36.50 -24.29 27.96
C GLY A 557 -35.42 -23.36 27.37
N ARG A 558 -35.76 -22.68 26.27
CA ARG A 558 -34.84 -21.84 25.48
C ARG A 558 -34.28 -20.62 26.23
N GLN A 559 -34.97 -20.19 27.30
CA GLN A 559 -34.58 -19.06 28.13
C GLN A 559 -34.08 -19.47 29.52
N GLU A 560 -34.08 -20.78 29.81
CA GLU A 560 -33.57 -21.27 31.07
C GLU A 560 -32.04 -21.23 31.05
N THR A 561 -31.47 -20.86 32.19
CA THR A 561 -30.03 -20.72 32.41
C THR A 561 -29.56 -21.54 33.62
N GLN A 562 -30.43 -22.43 34.11
CA GLN A 562 -30.19 -23.26 35.29
C GLN A 562 -30.85 -24.63 35.15
N ALA A 563 -30.09 -25.68 35.48
CA ALA A 563 -30.57 -27.06 35.59
C ALA A 563 -30.40 -27.55 37.03
N THR A 564 -31.42 -28.19 37.58
CA THR A 564 -31.37 -28.79 38.93
C THR A 564 -31.25 -30.29 38.83
N PHE A 565 -30.28 -30.89 39.52
CA PHE A 565 -30.12 -32.34 39.65
C PHE A 565 -30.27 -32.75 41.11
N GLU A 566 -31.00 -33.83 41.36
CA GLU A 566 -31.35 -34.32 42.70
C GLU A 566 -30.84 -35.75 42.92
N GLY A 567 -30.62 -36.15 44.18
CA GLY A 567 -30.16 -37.50 44.52
C GLY A 567 -28.68 -37.76 44.17
N LEU A 568 -27.85 -36.70 44.14
CA LEU A 568 -26.43 -36.78 43.81
C LEU A 568 -25.56 -37.01 45.04
N PHE A 569 -24.36 -37.56 44.84
CA PHE A 569 -23.41 -37.83 45.92
C PHE A 569 -22.67 -36.55 46.32
N PRO A 570 -22.79 -36.07 47.57
CA PRO A 570 -22.26 -34.77 48.01
C PRO A 570 -20.74 -34.60 47.89
N MET A 571 -20.00 -35.72 47.82
CA MET A 571 -18.53 -35.76 47.77
C MET A 571 -17.98 -36.10 46.38
N GLN A 572 -18.85 -36.42 45.42
CA GLN A 572 -18.45 -36.78 44.07
C GLN A 572 -18.17 -35.53 43.25
N ALA A 573 -17.13 -35.58 42.42
CA ALA A 573 -16.83 -34.50 41.48
C ALA A 573 -17.62 -34.69 40.19
N TYR A 574 -18.14 -33.60 39.64
CA TYR A 574 -18.95 -33.61 38.43
C TYR A 574 -18.38 -32.67 37.36
N ILE A 575 -18.66 -32.98 36.09
CA ILE A 575 -18.30 -32.21 34.91
C ILE A 575 -19.61 -31.89 34.16
N PRO A 576 -20.20 -30.69 34.33
CA PRO A 576 -21.31 -30.24 33.51
C PRO A 576 -20.86 -30.02 32.06
N VAL A 577 -21.75 -30.40 31.18
CA VAL A 577 -21.66 -30.15 29.75
C VAL A 577 -23.00 -29.59 29.29
N VAL A 578 -22.99 -28.42 28.65
CA VAL A 578 -24.18 -27.67 28.23
C VAL A 578 -24.08 -27.35 26.74
N SER A 579 -25.13 -27.61 25.97
CA SER A 579 -25.25 -27.13 24.58
C SER A 579 -26.70 -26.85 24.23
N LEU A 580 -26.94 -26.19 23.10
CA LEU A 580 -28.26 -26.28 22.46
C LEU A 580 -28.57 -27.74 22.13
N ASN A 581 -29.83 -28.13 22.31
CA ASN A 581 -30.36 -29.45 21.96
C ASN A 581 -30.61 -29.53 20.46
N THR A 582 -29.56 -29.35 19.66
CA THR A 582 -29.58 -29.40 18.19
C THR A 582 -28.34 -30.09 17.68
N LYS A 583 -28.44 -30.70 16.50
CA LYS A 583 -27.31 -31.34 15.85
C LYS A 583 -26.17 -30.33 15.61
N ASN A 584 -24.94 -30.78 15.80
CA ASN A 584 -23.70 -30.01 15.59
C ASN A 584 -23.49 -28.82 16.54
N SER A 585 -24.29 -28.72 17.61
CA SER A 585 -24.07 -27.68 18.63
C SER A 585 -22.86 -28.03 19.49
N ILE A 586 -22.01 -27.03 19.73
CA ILE A 586 -20.75 -27.21 20.46
C ILE A 586 -21.03 -27.25 21.97
N TYR A 587 -20.44 -28.21 22.65
CA TYR A 587 -20.59 -28.38 24.09
C TYR A 587 -19.70 -27.40 24.88
N ALA A 588 -20.32 -26.59 25.74
CA ALA A 588 -19.64 -25.81 26.77
C ALA A 588 -19.44 -26.67 28.03
N SER A 589 -18.28 -26.57 28.68
CA SER A 589 -17.97 -27.38 29.87
C SER A 589 -16.98 -26.69 30.81
N ILE A 590 -17.01 -27.06 32.09
CA ILE A 590 -15.95 -26.68 33.04
C ILE A 590 -14.71 -27.55 32.82
N THR A 591 -13.55 -26.94 33.01
CA THR A 591 -12.26 -27.53 32.65
C THR A 591 -11.66 -28.42 33.75
N LYS A 592 -12.26 -28.45 34.95
CA LYS A 592 -11.91 -29.36 36.04
C LYS A 592 -13.16 -29.89 36.76
N PRO A 593 -13.19 -31.17 37.16
CA PRO A 593 -14.28 -31.71 37.98
C PRO A 593 -14.45 -30.88 39.25
N SER A 594 -15.66 -30.36 39.49
CA SER A 594 -15.97 -29.56 40.67
C SER A 594 -16.70 -30.43 41.70
N ASN A 595 -16.33 -30.25 42.98
CA ASN A 595 -17.09 -30.81 44.10
C ASN A 595 -18.05 -29.73 44.62
N PRO A 596 -19.37 -29.94 44.54
CA PRO A 596 -20.38 -28.92 44.87
C PRO A 596 -20.34 -28.46 46.34
N ASN A 597 -19.75 -29.23 47.26
CA ASN A 597 -19.74 -28.94 48.71
C ASN A 597 -18.35 -28.60 49.28
N ARG A 598 -17.33 -28.40 48.44
CA ARG A 598 -16.02 -27.99 48.94
C ARG A 598 -16.04 -26.47 49.20
N PRO A 599 -15.78 -25.99 50.44
CA PRO A 599 -15.68 -24.55 50.68
C PRO A 599 -14.58 -23.98 49.79
N VAL A 600 -14.88 -22.84 49.14
CA VAL A 600 -13.92 -22.10 48.31
C VAL A 600 -12.78 -21.65 49.22
N SER A 601 -11.76 -22.49 49.39
CA SER A 601 -10.52 -22.05 50.00
C SER A 601 -9.93 -21.02 49.03
N ALA A 602 -9.81 -19.78 49.47
CA ALA A 602 -9.01 -18.79 48.78
C ALA A 602 -7.56 -19.32 48.73
N SER A 603 -7.22 -20.06 47.68
CA SER A 603 -5.83 -20.42 47.44
C SER A 603 -5.04 -19.12 47.31
N PRO A 604 -3.89 -18.98 47.99
CA PRO A 604 -3.02 -17.82 47.78
C PRO A 604 -2.68 -17.72 46.30
N PRO A 605 -2.52 -16.50 45.75
CA PRO A 605 -2.15 -16.32 44.35
C PRO A 605 -0.76 -16.94 44.11
N GLN A 606 -0.72 -18.15 43.56
CA GLN A 606 0.49 -18.65 42.92
C GLN A 606 0.67 -17.83 41.63
N GLN A 607 1.59 -16.87 41.69
CA GLN A 607 2.17 -16.30 40.48
C GLN A 607 2.86 -17.45 39.75
N ALA A 608 2.29 -17.87 38.61
CA ALA A 608 3.06 -18.58 37.62
C ALA A 608 4.09 -17.59 37.08
N THR A 609 5.29 -17.59 37.67
CA THR A 609 6.44 -16.90 37.11
C THR A 609 6.97 -17.74 35.96
N ASP A 610 7.15 -17.10 34.81
CA ASP A 610 7.78 -17.70 33.63
C ASP A 610 9.15 -18.31 34.01
N PRO A 611 9.57 -19.43 33.39
CA PRO A 611 10.92 -19.96 33.55
C PRO A 611 11.97 -18.86 33.33
N PRO A 612 13.02 -18.79 34.17
CA PRO A 612 13.97 -17.67 34.15
C PRO A 612 14.70 -17.48 32.80
N GLU A 613 14.83 -18.54 31.99
CA GLU A 613 15.35 -18.49 30.63
C GLU A 613 14.42 -17.79 29.62
N ILE A 614 13.10 -17.98 29.76
CA ILE A 614 12.09 -17.34 28.90
C ILE A 614 12.02 -15.84 29.19
N GLU A 615 12.11 -15.47 30.47
CA GLU A 615 12.17 -14.08 30.89
C GLU A 615 13.45 -13.38 30.40
N ALA A 616 14.57 -14.11 30.26
CA ALA A 616 15.82 -13.59 29.72
C ALA A 616 15.76 -13.37 28.20
N ILE A 617 15.19 -14.31 27.44
CA ILE A 617 15.02 -14.18 25.98
C ILE A 617 14.01 -13.08 25.64
N ARG A 618 12.92 -12.96 26.41
CA ARG A 618 11.91 -11.89 26.28
C ARG A 618 12.52 -10.52 26.58
N ARG A 619 13.41 -10.43 27.58
CA ARG A 619 14.18 -9.22 27.89
C ARG A 619 15.08 -8.81 26.72
N GLU A 620 15.80 -9.73 26.10
CA GLU A 620 16.71 -9.39 25.01
C GLU A 620 15.97 -9.00 23.72
N HIS A 621 14.91 -9.73 23.34
CA HIS A 621 14.14 -9.45 22.13
C HIS A 621 13.36 -8.13 22.19
N SER A 622 12.76 -7.77 23.34
CA SER A 622 11.98 -6.54 23.45
C SER A 622 12.85 -5.27 23.57
N VAL A 623 14.05 -5.37 24.15
CA VAL A 623 15.02 -4.27 24.16
C VAL A 623 15.54 -4.00 22.74
N LYS A 624 15.96 -5.05 22.02
CA LYS A 624 16.36 -4.93 20.61
C LYS A 624 15.24 -4.39 19.72
N PHE A 625 14.01 -4.93 19.85
CA PHE A 625 12.86 -4.43 19.08
C PHE A 625 12.58 -2.94 19.32
N ASN A 626 12.67 -2.45 20.56
CA ASN A 626 12.43 -1.03 20.86
C ASN A 626 13.54 -0.13 20.28
N GLU A 627 14.81 -0.55 20.37
CA GLU A 627 15.93 0.15 19.78
C GLU A 627 15.83 0.18 18.24
N ASP A 628 15.51 -0.96 17.63
CA ASP A 628 15.35 -1.10 16.18
C ASP A 628 14.13 -0.30 15.70
N TRP A 629 12.98 -0.41 16.36
CA TRP A 629 11.77 0.34 16.01
C TRP A 629 11.98 1.86 16.14
N GLN A 630 12.70 2.33 17.17
CA GLN A 630 13.04 3.76 17.30
C GLN A 630 14.01 4.24 16.22
N LYS A 631 14.90 3.37 15.72
CA LYS A 631 15.88 3.68 14.67
C LYS A 631 15.31 3.60 13.26
N THR A 632 14.43 2.64 12.98
CA THR A 632 13.96 2.33 11.61
C THR A 632 12.52 2.74 11.36
N THR A 633 11.60 2.36 12.24
CA THR A 633 10.15 2.54 12.03
C THR A 633 9.66 3.91 12.48
N PHE A 634 10.10 4.39 13.64
CA PHE A 634 9.66 5.67 14.20
C PHE A 634 9.96 6.87 13.28
N PRO A 635 11.15 6.99 12.64
CA PRO A 635 11.41 8.09 11.71
C PRO A 635 10.50 8.05 10.48
N VAL A 636 10.18 6.85 9.98
CA VAL A 636 9.28 6.66 8.82
C VAL A 636 7.85 7.07 9.20
N LEU A 637 7.34 6.58 10.34
CA LEU A 637 6.02 6.97 10.85
C LEU A 637 5.93 8.46 11.17
N PHE A 638 6.97 9.05 11.76
CA PHE A 638 6.98 10.48 12.05
C PHE A 638 7.07 11.33 10.78
N ALA A 639 7.81 10.89 9.75
CA ALA A 639 7.89 11.59 8.47
C ALA A 639 6.53 11.69 7.77
N GLN A 640 5.61 10.76 8.03
CA GLN A 640 4.23 10.82 7.53
C GLN A 640 3.39 11.97 8.12
N PHE A 641 3.86 12.67 9.15
CA PHE A 641 3.20 13.88 9.66
C PHE A 641 3.53 15.14 8.83
N THR A 642 4.49 15.04 7.89
CA THR A 642 5.00 16.17 7.11
C THR A 642 4.85 15.88 5.62
N PRO A 643 3.72 16.28 4.99
CA PRO A 643 3.49 16.01 3.57
C PRO A 643 4.58 16.67 2.74
N ARG A 644 5.18 15.95 1.78
CA ARG A 644 6.24 16.47 0.89
C ARG A 644 5.73 16.64 -0.53
N ILE A 645 4.70 17.46 -0.67
CA ILE A 645 4.08 17.71 -1.96
C ILE A 645 4.96 18.64 -2.79
N GLY A 646 5.35 18.20 -4.00
CA GLY A 646 6.09 19.03 -4.95
C GLY A 646 7.60 19.13 -4.73
N ILE A 647 8.18 18.33 -3.82
CA ILE A 647 9.62 18.32 -3.51
C ILE A 647 10.20 16.91 -3.75
N THR A 648 10.12 16.40 -4.98
CA THR A 648 10.83 15.16 -5.34
C THR A 648 11.40 15.21 -6.74
N GLY A 649 12.70 15.46 -6.79
CA GLY A 649 13.57 15.13 -7.90
C GLY A 649 15.02 15.52 -7.55
N PRO A 650 16.03 14.68 -7.82
CA PRO A 650 17.42 15.10 -7.79
C PRO A 650 17.59 16.18 -8.87
N GLY A 651 17.59 17.45 -8.44
CA GLY A 651 17.46 18.59 -9.35
C GLY A 651 16.84 19.85 -8.74
N ALA A 652 16.38 19.81 -7.49
CA ALA A 652 15.97 21.02 -6.76
C ALA A 652 17.11 22.06 -6.60
N GLU A 653 18.37 21.66 -6.81
CA GLU A 653 19.53 22.57 -6.82
C GLU A 653 19.79 23.26 -8.18
N LEU A 654 19.05 22.91 -9.24
CA LEU A 654 19.17 23.53 -10.58
C LEU A 654 18.10 24.60 -10.87
N ILE A 655 17.46 25.17 -9.84
CA ILE A 655 16.39 26.18 -9.97
C ILE A 655 16.91 27.56 -10.45
N GLY A 656 18.21 27.69 -10.78
CA GLY A 656 18.83 28.95 -11.20
C GLY A 656 18.87 29.26 -12.70
N ALA A 657 18.54 28.34 -13.62
CA ALA A 657 18.99 28.52 -15.00
C ALA A 657 18.08 29.37 -15.92
N PHE A 658 16.75 29.20 -15.94
CA PHE A 658 15.87 30.04 -16.79
C PHE A 658 14.44 30.11 -16.24
N PRO A 659 13.78 31.30 -16.22
CA PRO A 659 12.40 31.42 -15.77
C PRO A 659 11.46 30.74 -16.79
N PRO A 660 10.65 29.74 -16.38
CA PRO A 660 9.67 29.15 -17.27
C PRO A 660 8.64 30.20 -17.70
N VAL A 661 8.23 30.18 -18.97
CA VAL A 661 7.25 31.13 -19.51
C VAL A 661 5.87 30.82 -18.90
N PRO A 662 5.25 31.77 -18.17
CA PRO A 662 3.91 31.56 -17.65
C PRO A 662 2.89 31.62 -18.79
N VAL A 663 1.98 30.66 -18.82
CA VAL A 663 0.87 30.60 -19.79
C VAL A 663 -0.49 30.68 -19.09
N ALA A 664 -1.52 31.09 -19.83
CA ALA A 664 -2.89 31.16 -19.30
C ALA A 664 -3.59 29.80 -19.29
N VAL A 665 -3.23 28.94 -20.26
CA VAL A 665 -3.87 27.64 -20.52
C VAL A 665 -2.78 26.65 -20.95
N LEU A 666 -2.92 25.38 -20.56
CA LEU A 666 -2.11 24.28 -21.05
C LEU A 666 -2.96 23.03 -21.22
N GLU A 667 -2.95 22.45 -22.41
CA GLU A 667 -3.60 21.17 -22.70
C GLU A 667 -2.61 20.04 -22.46
N SER A 668 -3.00 19.06 -21.63
CA SER A 668 -2.23 17.84 -21.42
C SER A 668 -2.84 16.70 -22.23
N PRO A 669 -2.16 16.20 -23.28
CA PRO A 669 -2.65 15.08 -24.07
C PRO A 669 -2.81 13.79 -23.26
N ARG A 670 -1.88 13.53 -22.33
CA ARG A 670 -1.90 12.31 -21.49
C ARG A 670 -3.12 12.28 -20.57
N LEU A 671 -3.42 13.42 -19.97
CA LEU A 671 -4.55 13.55 -19.05
C LEU A 671 -5.87 13.83 -19.77
N ASN A 672 -5.83 14.08 -21.09
CA ASN A 672 -6.96 14.56 -21.88
C ASN A 672 -7.72 15.70 -21.18
N PHE A 673 -6.97 16.65 -20.63
CA PHE A 673 -7.51 17.72 -19.81
C PHE A 673 -6.83 19.05 -20.11
N ARG A 674 -7.61 20.12 -20.07
CA ARG A 674 -7.17 21.50 -20.28
C ARG A 674 -7.09 22.22 -18.95
N PHE A 675 -5.87 22.53 -18.52
CA PHE A 675 -5.62 23.32 -17.32
C PHE A 675 -5.76 24.80 -17.63
N GLU A 676 -6.52 25.51 -16.80
CA GLU A 676 -6.68 26.95 -16.88
C GLU A 676 -6.33 27.64 -15.56
N ARG A 677 -5.81 28.85 -15.65
CA ARG A 677 -5.55 29.67 -14.46
C ARG A 677 -6.86 30.02 -13.75
N SER A 678 -6.81 30.06 -12.42
CA SER A 678 -7.94 30.33 -11.52
C SER A 678 -9.01 29.23 -11.49
N GLN A 679 -8.68 28.03 -11.97
CA GLN A 679 -9.55 26.86 -11.95
C GLN A 679 -9.28 25.99 -10.71
N TYR A 680 -10.34 25.35 -10.20
CA TYR A 680 -10.23 24.22 -9.27
C TYR A 680 -10.27 22.89 -10.03
N VAL A 681 -9.33 22.00 -9.72
CA VAL A 681 -9.26 20.66 -10.31
C VAL A 681 -9.12 19.61 -9.21
N SER A 682 -9.78 18.46 -9.39
CA SER A 682 -9.60 17.26 -8.58
C SER A 682 -8.55 16.41 -9.27
N VAL A 683 -7.48 16.02 -8.57
CA VAL A 683 -6.41 15.21 -9.13
C VAL A 683 -6.13 13.99 -8.26
N ARG A 684 -5.72 12.89 -8.89
CA ARG A 684 -5.09 11.77 -8.21
C ARG A 684 -3.59 11.81 -8.51
N ALA A 685 -2.74 11.83 -7.48
CA ALA A 685 -1.29 12.02 -7.62
C ALA A 685 -0.51 11.38 -6.47
N HIS A 686 0.76 11.04 -6.71
CA HIS A 686 1.66 10.48 -5.68
C HIS A 686 2.28 11.59 -4.80
N SER A 687 2.35 11.39 -3.48
CA SER A 687 2.74 12.42 -2.49
C SER A 687 4.25 12.55 -2.20
N GLY A 688 5.13 12.01 -3.05
CA GLY A 688 6.59 12.27 -2.98
C GLY A 688 7.35 11.57 -1.83
N LEU A 689 6.71 10.70 -1.06
CA LEU A 689 7.37 9.73 -0.20
C LEU A 689 7.17 8.37 -0.89
N GLY A 690 8.26 7.70 -1.30
CA GLY A 690 8.23 6.53 -2.20
C GLY A 690 7.26 5.40 -1.81
N GLU A 691 6.89 4.60 -2.81
CA GLU A 691 6.01 3.39 -2.72
C GLU A 691 4.67 3.57 -1.98
N GLY A 692 4.07 4.77 -2.01
CA GLY A 692 2.71 5.01 -1.51
C GLY A 692 1.66 5.00 -2.63
N ASP A 693 0.42 4.57 -2.31
CA ASP A 693 -0.75 4.68 -3.19
C ASP A 693 -1.03 6.14 -3.59
N ALA A 694 -1.54 6.35 -4.80
CA ALA A 694 -1.87 7.69 -5.28
C ALA A 694 -3.06 8.30 -4.48
N GLU A 695 -2.89 9.54 -4.03
CA GLU A 695 -3.85 10.27 -3.19
C GLU A 695 -4.68 11.26 -3.99
N GLN A 696 -5.90 11.55 -3.51
CA GLN A 696 -6.77 12.55 -4.10
C GLN A 696 -6.53 13.95 -3.49
N PHE A 697 -6.36 14.94 -4.36
CA PHE A 697 -6.20 16.35 -4.00
C PHE A 697 -7.19 17.23 -4.73
N ILE A 698 -7.56 18.35 -4.10
CA ILE A 698 -8.13 19.50 -4.79
C ILE A 698 -7.01 20.53 -4.98
N LEU A 699 -6.82 21.00 -6.21
CA LEU A 699 -5.84 22.03 -6.55
C LEU A 699 -6.54 23.30 -7.02
N TYR A 700 -6.10 24.45 -6.52
CA TYR A 700 -6.45 25.74 -7.11
C TYR A 700 -5.28 26.28 -7.92
N ILE A 701 -5.48 26.48 -9.23
CA ILE A 701 -4.40 26.83 -10.17
C ILE A 701 -4.11 28.33 -10.14
N CYS A 702 -3.03 28.72 -9.46
CA CYS A 702 -2.56 30.11 -9.42
C CYS A 702 -1.77 30.51 -10.69
N GLY A 703 -1.14 29.55 -11.37
CA GLY A 703 -0.36 29.77 -12.59
C GLY A 703 0.07 28.47 -13.26
N ILE A 704 0.47 28.56 -14.52
CA ILE A 704 0.86 27.42 -15.36
C ILE A 704 2.19 27.75 -16.04
N HIS A 705 3.13 26.81 -16.02
CA HIS A 705 4.47 26.96 -16.56
C HIS A 705 4.73 25.87 -17.60
N VAL A 706 5.08 26.27 -18.82
CA VAL A 706 5.44 25.34 -19.90
C VAL A 706 6.90 24.89 -19.79
N PRO A 707 7.27 23.70 -20.32
CA PRO A 707 8.66 23.28 -20.45
C PRO A 707 9.48 24.30 -21.23
N GLY A 708 10.71 24.59 -20.78
CA GLY A 708 11.59 25.58 -21.41
C GLY A 708 12.05 25.16 -22.82
N ALA A 709 12.30 26.16 -23.67
CA ALA A 709 12.57 26.00 -25.12
C ALA A 709 13.85 25.22 -25.49
N VAL A 710 14.75 24.94 -24.54
CA VAL A 710 16.06 24.33 -24.85
C VAL A 710 15.96 22.80 -25.00
N ASN A 711 14.93 22.17 -24.44
CA ASN A 711 14.65 20.74 -24.60
C ASN A 711 13.13 20.50 -24.68
N HIS A 712 12.53 20.61 -25.86
CA HIS A 712 11.12 20.28 -26.12
C HIS A 712 10.75 18.81 -25.87
N LEU A 713 11.69 17.99 -25.38
CA LEU A 713 11.57 16.55 -25.15
C LEU A 713 11.55 16.15 -23.66
N GLN A 714 11.54 17.09 -22.72
CA GLN A 714 11.51 16.77 -21.28
C GLN A 714 10.49 17.64 -20.51
N GLY A 715 9.42 16.98 -20.04
CA GLY A 715 8.45 17.48 -19.06
C GLY A 715 7.08 17.85 -19.62
N GLU A 716 6.01 17.55 -18.88
CA GLU A 716 4.61 17.89 -19.24
C GLU A 716 4.18 19.31 -18.81
N GLY A 717 5.12 20.11 -18.28
CA GLY A 717 4.84 21.40 -17.64
C GLY A 717 4.60 21.29 -16.13
N ARG A 718 4.42 22.44 -15.48
CA ARG A 718 4.24 22.54 -14.02
C ARG A 718 3.12 23.50 -13.67
N LEU A 719 2.32 23.15 -12.67
CA LEU A 719 1.28 24.01 -12.12
C LEU A 719 1.80 24.71 -10.86
N MET A 720 1.51 26.00 -10.71
CA MET A 720 1.67 26.72 -9.46
C MET A 720 0.31 26.73 -8.77
N VAL A 721 0.15 26.03 -7.66
CA VAL A 721 -1.16 25.70 -7.09
C VAL A 721 -1.25 25.91 -5.58
N THR A 722 -2.44 26.24 -5.09
CA THR A 722 -2.79 26.02 -3.68
C THR A 722 -3.33 24.58 -3.56
N VAL A 723 -2.74 23.78 -2.68
CA VAL A 723 -3.04 22.34 -2.57
C VAL A 723 -3.93 22.06 -1.36
N PHE A 724 -4.93 21.21 -1.56
CA PHE A 724 -5.80 20.72 -0.51
C PHE A 724 -5.87 19.19 -0.55
N SER A 725 -5.65 18.52 0.58
CA SER A 725 -5.97 17.08 0.70
C SER A 725 -7.29 16.89 1.44
N PHE A 726 -7.96 15.76 1.20
CA PHE A 726 -9.18 15.42 1.94
C PHE A 726 -8.82 14.99 3.36
N LEU A 727 -9.41 15.64 4.37
CA LEU A 727 -9.03 15.41 5.76
C LEU A 727 -9.24 13.95 6.18
N ARG A 728 -10.30 13.27 5.71
CA ARG A 728 -10.61 11.89 6.08
C ARG A 728 -9.83 10.81 5.33
N THR A 729 -9.35 11.09 4.12
CA THR A 729 -8.76 10.08 3.23
C THR A 729 -7.29 10.33 2.91
N THR A 730 -6.69 11.40 3.44
CA THR A 730 -5.26 11.66 3.29
C THR A 730 -4.41 10.57 3.96
N SER A 731 -3.29 10.22 3.32
CA SER A 731 -2.32 9.22 3.81
C SER A 731 -1.49 9.71 4.99
N LEU A 732 -1.57 11.02 5.32
CA LEU A 732 -1.09 11.56 6.58
C LEU A 732 -1.79 10.74 7.68
N CYS A 733 -1.06 9.80 8.27
CA CYS A 733 -1.50 8.53 8.88
C CYS A 733 -2.50 8.63 10.07
N LEU A 734 -3.17 9.76 10.25
CA LEU A 734 -3.63 10.25 11.53
C LEU A 734 -5.11 10.59 11.53
N PHE A 735 -5.72 10.90 10.40
CA PHE A 735 -7.12 11.31 10.38
C PHE A 735 -8.09 10.19 10.03
N HIS A 736 -7.70 9.26 9.13
CA HIS A 736 -8.57 8.17 8.70
C HIS A 736 -9.00 7.25 9.86
N LEU A 737 -8.05 6.77 10.67
CA LEU A 737 -8.30 5.84 11.79
C LEU A 737 -8.88 6.53 13.04
N GLY A 738 -8.49 7.77 13.31
CA GLY A 738 -8.97 8.54 14.47
C GLY A 738 -10.39 9.09 14.29
N LEU A 739 -10.72 9.58 13.08
CA LEU A 739 -12.06 10.13 12.79
C LEU A 739 -13.11 9.04 12.59
N THR A 740 -12.75 7.86 12.07
CA THR A 740 -13.68 6.70 12.00
C THR A 740 -14.09 6.24 13.40
N SER A 741 -13.16 6.25 14.37
CA SER A 741 -13.48 5.96 15.78
C SER A 741 -14.36 7.04 16.45
N LEU A 742 -14.17 8.32 16.12
CA LEU A 742 -14.98 9.43 16.66
C LEU A 742 -16.38 9.55 16.00
N ALA A 743 -16.57 8.98 14.80
CA ALA A 743 -17.83 9.05 14.05
C ALA A 743 -18.91 8.07 14.55
N GLN A 744 -18.57 7.06 15.36
CA GLN A 744 -19.52 6.08 15.90
C GLN A 744 -20.51 6.63 16.95
N GLY A 745 -20.51 7.94 17.24
CA GLY A 745 -21.36 8.55 18.27
C GLY A 745 -22.33 9.64 17.81
N GLN A 746 -22.27 10.12 16.56
CA GLN A 746 -23.18 11.17 16.06
C GLN A 746 -23.48 10.95 14.58
N GLY A 747 -24.75 10.68 14.25
CA GLY A 747 -25.24 10.45 12.87
C GLY A 747 -25.12 11.65 11.93
N LYS A 748 -23.89 12.04 11.60
CA LYS A 748 -23.53 13.08 10.62
C LYS A 748 -22.43 12.55 9.69
N GLU A 749 -22.75 11.52 8.91
CA GLU A 749 -21.80 10.87 8.01
C GLU A 749 -21.30 11.79 6.88
N ASP A 750 -22.11 12.76 6.42
CA ASP A 750 -21.83 13.57 5.22
C ASP A 750 -20.89 14.78 5.41
N VAL A 751 -20.84 15.39 6.61
CA VAL A 751 -20.12 16.67 6.85
C VAL A 751 -18.60 16.52 6.70
N GLY A 752 -18.06 15.36 7.07
CA GLY A 752 -16.62 15.13 7.15
C GLY A 752 -15.98 14.72 5.81
N LEU A 753 -16.77 14.33 4.81
CA LEU A 753 -16.27 14.01 3.47
C LEU A 753 -15.93 15.28 2.65
N ARG A 754 -16.46 16.44 3.06
CA ARG A 754 -16.23 17.74 2.41
C ARG A 754 -15.16 18.59 3.11
N GLU A 755 -14.60 18.10 4.22
CA GLU A 755 -13.56 18.83 4.95
C GLU A 755 -12.19 18.59 4.32
N LEU A 756 -11.53 19.67 3.94
CA LEU A 756 -10.21 19.69 3.33
C LEU A 756 -9.15 20.20 4.31
N LEU A 757 -7.91 19.77 4.08
CA LEU A 757 -6.71 20.20 4.78
C LEU A 757 -5.83 21.03 3.82
N LEU A 758 -5.61 22.30 4.16
CA LEU A 758 -4.80 23.22 3.36
C LEU A 758 -3.30 22.92 3.55
N HIS A 759 -2.54 22.77 2.47
CA HIS A 759 -1.09 22.63 2.51
C HIS A 759 -0.43 24.00 2.34
N TYR A 760 0.50 24.35 3.22
CA TYR A 760 1.17 25.65 3.21
C TYR A 760 2.69 25.53 3.40
N GLN A 761 3.44 26.54 2.95
CA GLN A 761 4.89 26.63 3.12
C GLN A 761 5.30 27.73 4.11
N ASN A 762 4.60 28.86 4.05
CA ASN A 762 4.81 30.04 4.88
C ASN A 762 3.47 30.51 5.48
N PHE A 763 3.45 30.69 6.81
CA PHE A 763 2.26 31.09 7.54
C PHE A 763 1.73 32.47 7.13
N ASP A 764 2.61 33.45 6.94
CA ASP A 764 2.23 34.86 6.69
C ASP A 764 1.56 35.03 5.32
N THR A 765 1.90 34.16 4.38
CA THR A 765 1.35 34.15 3.02
C THR A 765 0.38 33.01 2.79
N MET A 766 -0.02 32.27 3.84
CA MET A 766 -0.86 31.07 3.72
C MET A 766 -2.09 31.29 2.84
N GLY A 767 -2.29 30.43 1.85
CA GLY A 767 -3.43 30.50 0.93
C GLY A 767 -3.38 31.64 -0.10
N HIS A 768 -2.34 32.48 -0.07
CA HIS A 768 -2.03 33.43 -1.14
C HIS A 768 -1.15 32.80 -2.22
N ARG A 769 -1.09 33.44 -3.39
CA ARG A 769 -0.27 32.97 -4.52
C ARG A 769 1.23 32.83 -4.17
N GLN A 770 1.74 33.65 -3.26
CA GLN A 770 3.13 33.59 -2.81
C GLN A 770 3.46 32.30 -2.04
N ASP A 771 2.45 31.62 -1.50
CA ASP A 771 2.56 30.34 -0.79
C ASP A 771 2.23 29.14 -1.69
N ALA A 772 1.90 29.39 -2.97
CA ALA A 772 1.55 28.35 -3.91
C ALA A 772 2.74 27.41 -4.19
N ILE A 773 2.43 26.12 -4.30
CA ILE A 773 3.38 25.03 -4.48
C ILE A 773 3.54 24.74 -5.98
N ILE A 774 4.75 24.36 -6.40
CA ILE A 774 4.97 23.85 -7.74
C ILE A 774 4.60 22.37 -7.78
N PHE A 775 3.58 22.04 -8.58
CA PHE A 775 3.04 20.70 -8.76
C PHE A 775 3.35 20.21 -10.18
N PRO A 776 4.22 19.20 -10.35
CA PRO A 776 4.53 18.64 -11.66
C PRO A 776 3.29 18.00 -12.30
N ILE A 777 3.04 18.26 -13.59
CA ILE A 777 1.88 17.63 -14.27
C ILE A 777 2.11 16.12 -14.43
N GLU A 778 3.35 15.71 -14.60
CA GLU A 778 3.78 14.30 -14.70
C GLU A 778 3.45 13.46 -13.46
N SER A 779 3.31 14.06 -12.28
CA SER A 779 2.95 13.34 -11.05
C SER A 779 1.44 13.11 -10.91
N ILE A 780 0.62 13.68 -11.79
CA ILE A 780 -0.84 13.52 -11.82
C ILE A 780 -1.19 12.28 -12.63
N GLU A 781 -1.87 11.31 -12.04
CA GLU A 781 -2.38 10.11 -12.72
C GLU A 781 -3.68 10.38 -13.47
N SER A 782 -4.62 11.06 -12.80
CA SER A 782 -5.92 11.44 -13.35
C SER A 782 -6.34 12.81 -12.85
N VAL A 783 -7.19 13.49 -13.63
CA VAL A 783 -7.70 14.82 -13.33
C VAL A 783 -9.15 14.94 -13.75
N GLU A 784 -9.94 15.62 -12.94
CA GLU A 784 -11.35 15.92 -13.18
C GLU A 784 -11.63 17.38 -12.82
N ALA A 785 -12.56 18.01 -13.56
CA ALA A 785 -13.05 19.33 -13.22
C ALA A 785 -13.89 19.24 -11.93
N VAL A 786 -13.65 20.13 -10.97
CA VAL A 786 -14.47 20.18 -9.76
C VAL A 786 -15.85 20.75 -10.11
N ASN A 787 -16.92 20.03 -9.76
CA ASN A 787 -18.28 20.52 -9.96
C ASN A 787 -18.50 21.81 -9.12
N PRO A 788 -18.98 22.92 -9.72
CA PRO A 788 -19.21 24.18 -8.99
C PRO A 788 -20.08 24.02 -7.74
N THR A 789 -21.07 23.12 -7.80
CA THR A 789 -21.94 22.80 -6.64
C THR A 789 -21.16 22.22 -5.46
N SER A 790 -20.05 21.51 -5.71
CA SER A 790 -19.16 20.96 -4.69
C SER A 790 -18.29 22.03 -4.02
N LEU A 791 -18.07 23.18 -4.67
CA LEU A 791 -17.39 24.33 -4.08
C LEU A 791 -18.36 25.25 -3.32
N GLY A 792 -19.66 24.99 -3.38
CA GLY A 792 -20.68 25.77 -2.70
C GLY A 792 -20.99 27.11 -3.39
N PRO A 793 -21.75 28.00 -2.74
CA PRO A 793 -22.35 29.18 -3.39
C PRO A 793 -21.36 30.25 -3.85
N PHE A 794 -20.10 30.16 -3.40
CA PHE A 794 -19.04 31.10 -3.76
C PHE A 794 -18.06 30.53 -4.81
N GLU A 795 -18.32 29.31 -5.30
CA GLU A 795 -17.46 28.60 -6.27
C GLU A 795 -15.98 28.54 -5.84
N ALA A 796 -15.74 28.51 -4.53
CA ALA A 796 -14.41 28.47 -3.94
C ALA A 796 -14.41 27.68 -2.63
N VAL A 797 -13.28 27.06 -2.30
CA VAL A 797 -13.10 26.39 -1.00
C VAL A 797 -13.23 27.42 0.12
N GLN A 798 -14.12 27.14 1.08
CA GLN A 798 -14.43 28.06 2.16
C GLN A 798 -13.48 27.88 3.36
N TYR A 799 -12.87 28.96 3.85
CA TYR A 799 -12.13 28.95 5.11
C TYR A 799 -13.07 29.28 6.28
N THR A 800 -13.11 28.42 7.29
CA THR A 800 -13.98 28.59 8.47
C THR A 800 -13.28 28.16 9.75
N VAL A 801 -13.86 28.55 10.88
CA VAL A 801 -13.39 28.14 12.20
C VAL A 801 -14.21 26.99 12.77
N ASP A 802 -15.51 27.01 12.49
CA ASP A 802 -16.48 26.05 13.00
C ASP A 802 -17.01 25.23 11.81
N PRO A 803 -17.33 23.93 11.99
CA PRO A 803 -17.93 23.13 10.93
C PRO A 803 -19.20 23.80 10.40
N PRO A 804 -19.32 24.01 9.09
CA PRO A 804 -20.47 24.67 8.50
C PRO A 804 -21.65 23.70 8.33
N ASP A 805 -22.83 24.20 7.95
CA ASP A 805 -24.03 23.37 7.74
C ASP A 805 -23.83 22.44 6.53
N PRO A 806 -23.92 21.10 6.69
CA PRO A 806 -23.75 20.14 5.60
C PRO A 806 -24.64 20.39 4.39
N LEU A 807 -25.87 20.85 4.60
CA LEU A 807 -26.87 21.00 3.54
C LEU A 807 -26.62 22.22 2.66
N ARG A 808 -25.77 23.15 3.11
CA ARG A 808 -25.58 24.47 2.48
C ARG A 808 -24.13 24.78 2.11
N THR A 809 -23.20 23.86 2.34
CA THR A 809 -21.77 24.15 2.21
C THR A 809 -21.06 23.14 1.30
N GLY A 810 -20.29 23.68 0.36
CA GLY A 810 -19.34 22.91 -0.44
C GLY A 810 -18.08 22.54 0.37
N TYR A 811 -16.96 22.36 -0.31
CA TYR A 811 -15.68 22.09 0.32
C TYR A 811 -15.24 23.23 1.24
N TYR A 812 -14.71 22.89 2.41
CA TYR A 812 -14.26 23.85 3.40
C TYR A 812 -12.98 23.40 4.12
N CYS A 813 -12.21 24.36 4.64
CA CYS A 813 -10.99 24.16 5.40
C CYS A 813 -11.09 24.81 6.78
N ARG A 814 -10.75 24.07 7.83
CA ARG A 814 -10.52 24.61 9.19
C ARG A 814 -9.05 24.56 9.61
N PHE A 815 -8.31 23.62 9.03
CA PHE A 815 -6.93 23.32 9.41
C PHE A 815 -6.00 23.40 8.21
N ALA A 816 -4.72 23.61 8.51
CA ALA A 816 -3.63 23.66 7.55
C ALA A 816 -2.44 22.86 8.08
N VAL A 817 -1.66 22.28 7.16
CA VAL A 817 -0.45 21.49 7.43
C VAL A 817 0.73 22.03 6.64
N ARG A 818 1.90 22.10 7.30
CA ARG A 818 3.12 22.59 6.66
C ARG A 818 3.74 21.51 5.78
N CYS A 819 4.02 21.83 4.52
CA CYS A 819 4.50 20.86 3.52
C CYS A 819 5.98 20.98 3.11
N ASN A 820 6.71 21.93 3.69
CA ASN A 820 8.15 22.14 3.45
C ASN A 820 9.00 21.98 4.73
N GLY A 821 8.47 21.29 5.73
CA GLY A 821 9.17 21.06 6.99
C GLY A 821 10.31 20.03 6.85
N PRO A 822 11.37 20.12 7.66
CA PRO A 822 12.36 19.04 7.76
C PRO A 822 11.70 17.75 8.28
N PRO A 823 12.28 16.56 7.98
CA PRO A 823 11.66 15.26 8.29
C PRO A 823 11.49 15.00 9.79
N ASP A 824 12.22 15.72 10.65
CA ASP A 824 12.15 15.66 12.10
C ASP A 824 11.13 16.63 12.72
N SER A 825 10.38 17.39 11.90
CA SER A 825 9.36 18.30 12.39
C SER A 825 8.06 18.24 11.59
N ALA A 826 6.94 18.41 12.27
CA ALA A 826 5.62 18.52 11.67
C ALA A 826 4.83 19.67 12.30
N VAL A 827 4.08 20.41 11.49
CA VAL A 827 3.29 21.55 11.97
C VAL A 827 1.87 21.48 11.40
N MET A 828 0.91 21.42 12.31
CA MET A 828 -0.52 21.47 12.01
C MET A 828 -1.14 22.62 12.77
N MET A 829 -2.04 23.37 12.14
CA MET A 829 -2.64 24.52 12.79
C MET A 829 -4.02 24.85 12.22
N PRO A 830 -4.85 25.61 12.95
CA PRO A 830 -5.99 26.28 12.34
C PRO A 830 -5.54 27.16 11.18
N VAL A 831 -6.38 27.28 10.14
CA VAL A 831 -6.11 28.18 9.01
C VAL A 831 -5.79 29.60 9.51
N ALA A 832 -4.88 30.28 8.83
CA ALA A 832 -4.39 31.59 9.28
C ALA A 832 -5.52 32.62 9.36
N SER A 833 -5.40 33.57 10.29
CA SER A 833 -6.49 34.51 10.58
C SER A 833 -6.85 35.39 9.37
N HIS A 834 -5.92 35.70 8.48
CA HIS A 834 -6.20 36.55 7.32
C HIS A 834 -7.13 35.89 6.30
N LEU A 835 -7.17 34.55 6.27
CA LEU A 835 -8.07 33.77 5.41
C LEU A 835 -9.52 33.78 5.89
N LEU A 836 -9.76 34.18 7.15
CA LEU A 836 -11.08 34.22 7.74
C LEU A 836 -11.79 35.55 7.48
N THR A 837 -13.12 35.50 7.47
CA THR A 837 -13.98 36.69 7.44
C THR A 837 -13.68 37.60 8.62
N HIS A 838 -13.83 38.92 8.43
CA HIS A 838 -13.45 39.93 9.43
C HIS A 838 -14.02 39.66 10.84
N SER A 839 -15.25 39.15 10.93
CA SER A 839 -15.91 38.80 12.21
C SER A 839 -15.34 37.57 12.91
N LYS A 840 -14.63 36.71 12.17
CA LYS A 840 -14.03 35.46 12.66
C LYS A 840 -12.51 35.55 12.84
N ARG A 841 -11.87 36.62 12.34
CA ARG A 841 -10.44 36.89 12.55
C ARG A 841 -10.11 36.96 14.03
N TRP A 842 -8.91 36.51 14.39
CA TRP A 842 -8.35 36.65 15.72
C TRP A 842 -7.11 37.54 15.68
N PRO A 843 -6.92 38.43 16.66
CA PRO A 843 -5.71 39.21 16.78
C PRO A 843 -4.54 38.33 17.20
N GLU A 844 -3.33 38.74 16.83
CA GLU A 844 -2.11 38.10 17.30
C GLU A 844 -1.95 38.30 18.81
N PRO A 845 -1.54 37.24 19.55
CA PRO A 845 -1.23 37.39 20.96
C PRO A 845 -0.01 38.28 21.14
N GLN A 846 -0.17 39.38 21.88
CA GLN A 846 0.90 40.28 22.26
C GLN A 846 1.45 39.89 23.63
N TYR A 847 2.76 39.67 23.70
CA TYR A 847 3.50 39.40 24.95
C TYR A 847 4.41 40.59 25.25
N ILE A 848 4.39 41.10 26.48
CA ILE A 848 5.37 42.09 26.95
C ILE A 848 6.59 41.34 27.49
N SER A 849 7.78 41.92 27.32
CA SER A 849 9.03 41.41 27.86
C SER A 849 8.92 41.13 29.38
N GLY A 850 8.85 39.85 29.74
CA GLY A 850 8.77 39.35 31.12
C GLY A 850 9.04 37.84 31.15
N ALA A 851 9.50 37.33 32.30
CA ALA A 851 9.83 35.91 32.46
C ALA A 851 8.58 35.03 32.26
N PRO A 852 8.62 34.01 31.38
CA PRO A 852 7.51 33.08 31.19
C PRO A 852 7.09 32.41 32.49
N SER A 853 5.78 32.25 32.69
CA SER A 853 5.20 31.56 33.85
C SER A 853 4.97 30.10 33.50
N VAL A 854 5.46 29.17 34.32
CA VAL A 854 5.39 27.73 34.07
C VAL A 854 4.57 27.03 35.15
N ILE A 855 3.63 26.20 34.72
CA ILE A 855 2.87 25.28 35.57
C ILE A 855 3.21 23.86 35.14
N ASP A 856 3.74 23.07 36.07
CA ASP A 856 4.12 21.69 35.84
C ASP A 856 3.02 20.73 36.27
N LEU A 857 2.48 19.97 35.32
CA LEU A 857 1.46 18.96 35.58
C LEU A 857 2.08 17.59 35.93
N THR A 858 3.40 17.47 35.82
CA THR A 858 4.15 16.22 35.96
C THR A 858 5.40 16.43 36.83
N PRO A 859 5.25 16.91 38.08
CA PRO A 859 6.37 17.26 38.95
C PRO A 859 7.33 16.10 39.26
N GLY A 860 6.94 14.85 39.01
CA GLY A 860 7.84 13.68 39.08
C GLY A 860 8.89 13.64 37.96
N CYS A 861 8.72 14.41 36.88
CA CYS A 861 9.68 14.54 35.78
C CYS A 861 10.41 15.88 35.87
N LEU A 862 11.50 15.94 36.63
CA LEU A 862 12.21 17.19 36.93
C LEU A 862 12.83 17.90 35.70
N GLY A 863 13.24 17.13 34.69
CA GLY A 863 14.04 17.64 33.56
C GLY A 863 13.41 18.84 32.83
N PRO A 864 12.16 18.75 32.36
CA PRO A 864 11.51 19.86 31.66
C PRO A 864 11.37 21.13 32.50
N ALA A 865 10.95 21.03 33.77
CA ALA A 865 10.86 22.19 34.66
C ALA A 865 12.23 22.85 34.87
N GLU A 866 13.28 22.05 35.04
CA GLU A 866 14.64 22.55 35.22
C GLU A 866 15.18 23.22 33.96
N GLY A 867 14.94 22.65 32.77
CA GLY A 867 15.31 23.26 31.50
C GLY A 867 14.67 24.63 31.30
N PHE A 868 13.37 24.77 31.63
CA PHE A 868 12.68 26.07 31.59
C PHE A 868 13.22 27.05 32.62
N ALA A 869 13.54 26.60 33.83
CA ALA A 869 14.14 27.44 34.86
C ALA A 869 15.53 27.98 34.45
N GLN A 870 16.37 27.14 33.81
CA GLN A 870 17.69 27.53 33.33
C GLN A 870 17.66 28.62 32.25
N VAL A 871 16.62 28.65 31.42
CA VAL A 871 16.42 29.72 30.42
C VAL A 871 15.67 30.94 30.97
N GLY A 872 15.51 31.04 32.30
CA GLY A 872 14.95 32.20 32.98
C GLY A 872 13.42 32.21 33.11
N ALA A 873 12.74 31.09 32.87
CA ALA A 873 11.31 30.97 33.16
C ALA A 873 11.06 30.77 34.66
N ARG A 874 9.92 31.29 35.14
CA ARG A 874 9.52 31.17 36.55
C ARG A 874 8.60 29.97 36.72
N ILE A 875 9.00 29.03 37.57
CA ILE A 875 8.17 27.87 37.94
C ILE A 875 7.17 28.30 39.02
N ASP A 876 5.90 28.46 38.64
CA ASP A 876 4.87 29.06 39.50
C ASP A 876 4.05 28.02 40.26
N ALA A 877 3.79 26.85 39.68
CA ALA A 877 3.04 25.80 40.35
C ALA A 877 3.31 24.38 39.84
N ALA A 878 3.04 23.40 40.71
CA ALA A 878 2.90 21.99 40.37
C ALA A 878 1.49 21.48 40.66
N MET A 879 0.95 20.63 39.77
CA MET A 879 -0.32 19.90 39.97
C MET A 879 -0.06 18.40 39.94
N GLY A 880 -0.90 17.62 40.62
CA GLY A 880 -0.64 16.18 40.74
C GLY A 880 0.47 15.87 41.74
N PHE A 881 0.70 16.77 42.71
CA PHE A 881 1.85 16.63 43.59
C PHE A 881 1.63 15.55 44.64
N ASP A 882 2.65 14.70 44.79
CA ASP A 882 2.78 13.67 45.80
C ASP A 882 3.96 14.04 46.69
N ALA A 883 3.70 14.30 47.97
CA ALA A 883 4.70 14.78 48.92
C ALA A 883 5.85 13.77 49.15
N VAL A 884 5.61 12.48 48.92
CA VAL A 884 6.62 11.43 49.06
C VAL A 884 7.48 11.35 47.81
N ARG A 885 6.87 11.40 46.62
CA ARG A 885 7.56 11.18 45.33
C ARG A 885 8.19 12.44 44.74
N ASN A 886 7.63 13.61 45.03
CA ASN A 886 7.99 14.86 44.35
C ASN A 886 8.70 15.87 45.27
N CYS A 887 9.25 15.42 46.41
CA CYS A 887 9.95 16.28 47.37
C CYS A 887 11.13 17.04 46.73
N THR A 888 11.85 16.40 45.80
CA THR A 888 12.96 17.02 45.05
C THR A 888 12.49 18.20 44.20
N TRP A 889 11.31 18.11 43.59
CA TRP A 889 10.72 19.20 42.81
C TRP A 889 10.47 20.43 43.69
N LYS A 890 9.89 20.20 44.87
CA LYS A 890 9.59 21.27 45.84
C LYS A 890 10.86 21.85 46.47
N ALA A 891 11.89 21.04 46.70
CA ALA A 891 13.19 21.52 47.17
C ALA A 891 13.85 22.44 46.15
N ARG A 892 13.72 22.16 44.83
CA ARG A 892 14.27 22.99 43.76
C ARG A 892 13.48 24.28 43.55
N TYR A 893 12.16 24.23 43.69
CA TYR A 893 11.27 25.38 43.51
C TYR A 893 10.51 25.72 44.81
N PRO A 894 11.21 26.21 45.85
CA PRO A 894 10.64 26.36 47.20
C PRO A 894 9.45 27.33 47.23
N TYR A 895 9.45 28.33 46.36
CA TYR A 895 8.39 29.35 46.28
C TYR A 895 7.23 28.97 45.35
N ALA A 896 7.35 27.88 44.57
CA ALA A 896 6.29 27.44 43.67
C ALA A 896 5.12 26.85 44.46
N LYS A 897 3.89 27.15 44.04
CA LYS A 897 2.69 26.64 44.71
C LYS A 897 2.46 25.17 44.35
N VAL A 898 1.98 24.39 45.31
CA VAL A 898 1.74 22.97 45.12
C VAL A 898 0.25 22.68 45.27
N TYR A 899 -0.28 21.86 44.36
CA TYR A 899 -1.64 21.34 44.40
C TYR A 899 -1.60 19.81 44.47
N ASP A 900 -1.93 19.30 45.66
CA ASP A 900 -1.87 17.87 45.97
C ASP A 900 -3.09 17.11 45.46
N GLY A 901 -2.90 15.84 45.13
CA GLY A 901 -3.95 14.92 44.67
C GLY A 901 -4.02 14.74 43.15
N PRO A 902 -4.89 13.85 42.63
CA PRO A 902 -4.95 13.52 41.21
C PRO A 902 -5.20 14.73 40.32
N ILE A 903 -4.51 14.80 39.17
CA ILE A 903 -4.53 15.95 38.27
C ILE A 903 -5.94 16.35 37.83
N GLU A 904 -6.79 15.37 37.50
CA GLU A 904 -8.17 15.61 37.07
C GLU A 904 -9.01 16.28 38.16
N THR A 905 -8.84 15.86 39.41
CA THR A 905 -9.53 16.44 40.57
C THR A 905 -9.09 17.88 40.78
N VAL A 906 -7.77 18.14 40.76
CA VAL A 906 -7.21 19.49 40.89
C VAL A 906 -7.72 20.42 39.79
N LEU A 907 -7.67 19.99 38.52
CA LEU A 907 -8.15 20.78 37.38
C LEU A 907 -9.66 21.06 37.47
N ASN A 908 -10.46 20.07 37.90
CA ASN A 908 -11.90 20.25 38.10
C ASN A 908 -12.21 21.23 39.24
N ASP A 909 -11.47 21.16 40.34
CA ASP A 909 -11.68 22.07 41.47
C ASP A 909 -11.23 23.50 41.15
N LEU A 910 -10.17 23.68 40.35
CA LEU A 910 -9.81 24.98 39.77
C LEU A 910 -10.92 25.53 38.87
N LYS A 911 -11.46 24.69 37.97
CA LYS A 911 -12.56 25.05 37.06
C LYS A 911 -13.82 25.45 37.83
N ARG A 912 -14.12 24.73 38.91
CA ARG A 912 -15.26 24.99 39.82
C ARG A 912 -14.99 26.10 40.84
N LYS A 913 -13.81 26.73 40.80
CA LYS A 913 -13.37 27.79 41.72
C LYS A 913 -13.36 27.34 43.20
N ARG A 914 -13.18 26.05 43.46
CA ARG A 914 -12.95 25.48 44.79
C ARG A 914 -11.51 25.65 45.25
N LEU A 915 -10.58 25.66 44.28
CA LEU A 915 -9.17 25.99 44.51
C LEU A 915 -8.83 27.36 43.94
N ASN A 916 -7.97 28.09 44.65
CA ASN A 916 -7.41 29.35 44.17
C ASN A 916 -6.51 29.09 42.95
N GLN A 917 -6.63 29.92 41.91
CA GLN A 917 -5.80 29.85 40.71
C GLN A 917 -4.31 29.99 41.06
N PRO A 918 -3.40 29.43 40.25
CA PRO A 918 -1.96 29.63 40.40
C PRO A 918 -1.61 31.13 40.39
N PRO A 919 -0.51 31.53 41.05
CA PRO A 919 -0.06 32.92 41.06
C PRO A 919 -0.03 33.46 39.64
N SER A 920 -0.82 34.49 39.40
CA SER A 920 -0.84 35.18 38.12
C SER A 920 -0.96 36.66 38.39
N ASP A 921 0.05 37.41 37.96
CA ASP A 921 -0.04 38.87 37.96
C ASP A 921 -1.03 39.25 36.84
N PRO A 922 -2.20 39.82 37.17
CA PRO A 922 -3.19 40.18 36.17
C PRO A 922 -2.70 41.27 35.20
N ARG A 923 -1.63 41.99 35.55
CA ARG A 923 -0.97 43.01 34.72
C ARG A 923 0.19 42.43 33.90
N SER A 924 0.70 41.25 34.25
CA SER A 924 1.76 40.58 33.50
C SER A 924 1.20 40.02 32.20
N GLN A 925 1.78 40.46 31.08
CA GLN A 925 1.55 39.89 29.75
C GLN A 925 2.62 38.84 29.40
N SER A 926 3.21 38.19 30.40
CA SER A 926 4.20 37.13 30.20
C SER A 926 3.49 35.83 29.76
N PRO A 927 4.09 35.06 28.84
CA PRO A 927 3.47 33.85 28.33
C PRO A 927 3.33 32.78 29.42
N ARG A 928 2.17 32.12 29.47
CA ARG A 928 1.90 31.00 30.38
C ARG A 928 2.11 29.66 29.69
N ILE A 929 2.96 28.84 30.29
CA ILE A 929 3.39 27.54 29.77
C ILE A 929 2.89 26.44 30.71
N ILE A 930 2.24 25.43 30.15
CA ILE A 930 1.87 24.21 30.86
C ILE A 930 2.83 23.09 30.42
N LEU A 931 3.50 22.44 31.37
CA LEU A 931 4.34 21.28 31.10
C LEU A 931 3.57 20.00 31.38
N LEU A 932 3.64 19.04 30.46
CA LEU A 932 3.15 17.68 30.65
C LEU A 932 4.18 16.71 30.10
N SER A 933 4.74 15.87 30.95
CA SER A 933 5.80 14.93 30.57
C SER A 933 5.36 13.51 30.86
N LEU A 934 5.45 12.64 29.85
CA LEU A 934 5.36 11.21 30.10
C LEU A 934 6.73 10.68 30.45
N PRO A 935 6.87 9.91 31.54
CA PRO A 935 8.17 9.38 31.94
C PRO A 935 8.72 8.44 30.87
N GLU A 936 10.02 8.56 30.58
CA GLU A 936 10.74 7.48 29.93
C GLU A 936 10.86 6.32 30.90
N LYS A 937 10.51 5.12 30.45
CA LYS A 937 10.60 3.92 31.28
C LYS A 937 11.63 3.00 30.66
N GLU A 938 12.80 2.90 31.30
CA GLU A 938 13.95 2.25 30.68
C GLU A 938 13.95 0.72 30.77
N LYS A 939 13.18 0.04 31.65
CA LYS A 939 13.55 -1.35 32.01
C LYS A 939 12.48 -2.39 32.41
N GLU A 940 11.16 -2.25 32.21
CA GLU A 940 10.24 -3.34 32.62
C GLU A 940 9.16 -3.73 31.61
N LEU A 941 9.13 -5.02 31.26
CA LEU A 941 8.24 -5.71 30.32
C LEU A 941 6.73 -5.64 30.69
N GLN A 942 6.35 -5.25 31.91
CA GLN A 942 4.93 -5.04 32.29
C GLN A 942 4.32 -3.75 31.72
N GLN A 943 5.09 -2.95 30.97
CA GLN A 943 4.77 -1.54 30.79
C GLN A 943 3.93 -1.19 29.57
N TRP A 944 3.78 -2.05 28.56
CA TRP A 944 2.91 -1.71 27.40
C TRP A 944 1.43 -1.58 27.78
N ASP A 945 0.96 -2.33 28.78
CA ASP A 945 -0.41 -2.18 29.30
C ASP A 945 -0.56 -0.95 30.20
N ARG A 946 0.51 -0.53 30.90
CA ARG A 946 0.56 0.75 31.64
C ARG A 946 0.80 1.97 30.73
N SER A 947 1.39 1.79 29.55
CA SER A 947 1.54 2.85 28.53
C SER A 947 0.18 3.37 28.06
N LEU A 948 -0.86 2.52 28.10
CA LEU A 948 -2.24 2.94 27.88
C LEU A 948 -2.76 3.84 29.00
N GLU A 949 -2.54 3.46 30.26
CA GLU A 949 -2.91 4.28 31.45
C GLU A 949 -2.22 5.64 31.40
N ASP A 950 -0.93 5.68 31.05
CA ASP A 950 -0.18 6.93 30.88
C ASP A 950 -0.73 7.75 29.69
N ALA A 951 -1.14 7.10 28.59
CA ALA A 951 -1.73 7.79 27.45
C ALA A 951 -3.15 8.33 27.73
N GLU A 952 -3.85 7.83 28.76
CA GLU A 952 -5.14 8.40 29.19
C GLU A 952 -5.02 9.87 29.63
N ILE A 953 -3.80 10.33 29.97
CA ILE A 953 -3.55 11.74 30.28
C ILE A 953 -3.99 12.68 29.15
N PHE A 954 -3.98 12.23 27.89
CA PHE A 954 -4.46 13.03 26.76
C PHE A 954 -5.98 13.29 26.82
N ARG A 955 -6.75 12.45 27.52
CA ARG A 955 -8.18 12.70 27.79
C ARG A 955 -8.41 13.88 28.70
N THR A 956 -7.40 14.30 29.47
CA THR A 956 -7.48 15.47 30.34
C THR A 956 -7.27 16.80 29.57
N MET A 957 -6.88 16.76 28.30
CA MET A 957 -6.64 17.98 27.48
C MET A 957 -7.80 18.99 27.49
N PRO A 958 -9.09 18.59 27.34
CA PRO A 958 -10.21 19.53 27.46
C PRO A 958 -10.30 20.21 28.83
N LEU A 959 -9.93 19.50 29.90
CA LEU A 959 -9.89 20.04 31.27
C LEU A 959 -8.72 21.01 31.42
N ILE A 960 -7.51 20.65 30.99
CA ILE A 960 -6.33 21.52 31.02
C ILE A 960 -6.60 22.85 30.30
N ILE A 961 -7.24 22.80 29.13
CA ILE A 961 -7.56 23.98 28.34
C ILE A 961 -8.60 24.89 29.03
N SER A 962 -9.50 24.32 29.85
CA SER A 962 -10.66 25.03 30.42
C SER A 962 -10.58 25.32 31.93
N ALA A 963 -9.61 24.76 32.65
CA ALA A 963 -9.50 24.88 34.11
C ALA A 963 -8.99 26.25 34.60
N PHE A 964 -8.27 26.97 33.75
CA PHE A 964 -7.62 28.24 34.11
C PHE A 964 -8.47 29.44 33.71
N THR A 965 -8.46 30.48 34.56
CA THR A 965 -9.19 31.74 34.28
C THR A 965 -8.65 32.45 33.04
N GLN A 966 -7.33 32.41 32.86
CA GLN A 966 -6.66 32.78 31.62
C GLN A 966 -6.21 31.49 30.94
N ARG A 967 -6.47 31.40 29.64
CA ARG A 967 -6.12 30.21 28.89
C ARG A 967 -4.59 30.08 28.81
N PRO A 968 -4.04 28.85 28.87
CA PRO A 968 -2.64 28.63 28.56
C PRO A 968 -2.24 29.20 27.19
N ASP A 969 -1.08 29.85 27.12
CA ASP A 969 -0.50 30.32 25.86
C ASP A 969 0.21 29.18 25.15
N PHE A 970 0.99 28.41 25.91
CA PHE A 970 1.74 27.27 25.43
C PHE A 970 1.43 26.03 26.26
N LEU A 971 1.30 24.90 25.58
CA LEU A 971 1.49 23.59 26.19
C LEU A 971 2.83 23.05 25.68
N VAL A 972 3.55 22.32 26.51
CA VAL A 972 4.77 21.62 26.10
C VAL A 972 4.63 20.19 26.59
N LEU A 973 4.48 19.29 25.63
CA LEU A 973 4.37 17.87 25.86
C LEU A 973 5.73 17.23 25.59
N SER A 974 6.33 16.63 26.60
CA SER A 974 7.57 15.87 26.52
C SER A 974 7.22 14.39 26.51
N LEU A 975 7.24 13.77 25.33
CA LEU A 975 6.71 12.42 25.12
C LEU A 975 7.83 11.45 24.67
N PRO A 976 7.84 10.20 25.17
CA PRO A 976 8.71 9.16 24.68
C PRO A 976 8.25 8.65 23.30
N ALA A 977 9.16 8.04 22.52
CA ALA A 977 8.89 7.57 21.17
C ALA A 977 7.75 6.52 21.10
N TRP A 978 7.54 5.73 22.16
CA TRP A 978 6.51 4.70 22.22
C TRP A 978 5.08 5.25 22.08
N VAL A 979 4.86 6.55 22.24
CA VAL A 979 3.54 7.17 22.10
C VAL A 979 2.95 7.03 20.68
N LEU A 980 3.78 6.72 19.67
CA LEU A 980 3.35 6.46 18.29
C LEU A 980 3.08 4.97 17.98
N VAL A 981 3.10 4.08 18.98
CA VAL A 981 2.67 2.68 18.83
C VAL A 981 1.15 2.59 18.75
N GLU A 982 0.61 1.61 17.99
CA GLU A 982 -0.79 1.43 17.51
C GLU A 982 -1.93 1.61 18.55
N ARG A 983 -1.63 1.69 19.85
CA ARG A 983 -2.64 1.92 20.91
C ARG A 983 -2.53 3.28 21.60
N ALA A 984 -1.33 3.79 21.85
CA ALA A 984 -1.12 5.08 22.50
C ALA A 984 -1.36 6.26 21.54
N TRP A 985 -1.12 6.05 20.23
CA TRP A 985 -1.27 7.10 19.23
C TRP A 985 -2.72 7.61 19.14
N LEU A 986 -3.72 6.75 19.38
CA LEU A 986 -5.13 7.13 19.25
C LEU A 986 -5.51 8.18 20.31
N GLU A 987 -5.04 8.01 21.55
CA GLU A 987 -5.28 8.98 22.62
C GLU A 987 -4.48 10.27 22.38
N LEU A 988 -3.24 10.17 21.91
CA LEU A 988 -2.46 11.33 21.47
C LEU A 988 -3.19 12.11 20.36
N PHE A 989 -3.73 11.42 19.36
CA PHE A 989 -4.49 12.02 18.27
C PHE A 989 -5.74 12.75 18.78
N LYS A 990 -6.53 12.13 19.67
CA LYS A 990 -7.68 12.81 20.32
C LYS A 990 -7.23 14.08 21.03
N GLY A 991 -6.08 14.06 21.68
CA GLY A 991 -5.43 15.23 22.28
C GLY A 991 -5.10 16.32 21.25
N ILE A 992 -4.41 15.96 20.16
CA ILE A 992 -4.07 16.87 19.05
C ILE A 992 -5.32 17.47 18.41
N TRP A 993 -6.35 16.65 18.15
CA TRP A 993 -7.63 17.10 17.61
C TRP A 993 -8.33 18.10 18.54
N THR A 994 -8.31 17.82 19.85
CA THR A 994 -8.83 18.74 20.88
C THR A 994 -8.07 20.06 20.84
N LEU A 995 -6.75 20.04 20.69
CA LEU A 995 -5.92 21.25 20.60
C LEU A 995 -6.25 22.06 19.34
N LEU A 996 -6.29 21.43 18.17
CA LEU A 996 -6.60 22.08 16.89
C LEU A 996 -7.99 22.69 16.88
N THR A 997 -9.02 21.94 17.27
CA THR A 997 -10.40 22.43 17.39
C THR A 997 -10.53 23.55 18.42
N SER A 998 -9.69 23.51 19.45
CA SER A 998 -9.61 24.58 20.43
C SER A 998 -8.68 25.74 19.96
N ARG A 999 -8.24 25.78 18.71
CA ARG A 999 -7.40 26.83 18.11
C ARG A 999 -5.97 26.93 18.63
N TYR A 1000 -5.35 25.81 18.95
CA TYR A 1000 -3.90 25.74 19.14
C TYR A 1000 -3.21 25.34 17.83
N ALA A 1001 -2.12 26.01 17.50
CA ALA A 1001 -1.16 25.53 16.51
C ALA A 1001 -0.27 24.46 17.14
N VAL A 1002 -0.22 23.26 16.57
CA VAL A 1002 0.48 22.08 17.08
C VAL A 1002 1.80 21.93 16.32
N HIS A 1003 2.91 22.21 16.99
CA HIS A 1003 4.25 21.96 16.49
C HIS A 1003 4.78 20.67 17.11
N MET A 1004 5.17 19.72 16.29
CA MET A 1004 5.76 18.45 16.70
C MET A 1004 7.20 18.39 16.23
N ARG A 1005 8.10 17.96 17.11
CA ARG A 1005 9.50 17.75 16.75
C ARG A 1005 10.03 16.48 17.38
N ARG A 1006 10.68 15.66 16.56
CA ARG A 1006 11.56 14.59 17.01
C ARG A 1006 12.88 15.19 17.46
N VAL A 1007 13.23 15.03 18.72
CA VAL A 1007 14.47 15.54 19.31
C VAL A 1007 15.37 14.35 19.64
N SER A 1008 16.51 14.27 18.98
CA SER A 1008 17.57 13.29 19.28
C SER A 1008 18.35 13.72 20.52
N PHE A 1009 18.64 12.79 21.42
CA PHE A 1009 19.44 13.09 22.62
C PHE A 1009 20.90 13.35 22.28
N THR A 1010 21.47 12.59 21.33
CA THR A 1010 22.88 12.75 20.90
C THR A 1010 23.12 14.12 20.27
N ASP A 1011 22.18 14.59 19.45
CA ASP A 1011 22.29 15.88 18.75
C ASP A 1011 22.23 17.08 19.72
N ASN A 1012 21.80 16.84 20.96
CA ASN A 1012 21.70 17.84 22.02
C ASN A 1012 22.72 17.60 23.15
N GLY A 1013 23.81 16.86 22.87
CA GLY A 1013 24.94 16.71 23.78
C GLY A 1013 24.75 15.70 24.91
N LEU A 1014 23.73 14.85 24.85
CA LEU A 1014 23.55 13.75 25.80
C LEU A 1014 24.23 12.49 25.24
N ALA A 1015 25.09 11.86 26.05
CA ALA A 1015 25.76 10.59 25.72
C ALA A 1015 24.80 9.39 25.88
N ARG A 1016 23.61 9.49 25.30
CA ARG A 1016 22.55 8.48 25.34
C ARG A 1016 21.88 8.40 23.98
N GLU A 1017 21.75 7.19 23.46
CA GLU A 1017 20.97 6.93 22.24
C GLU A 1017 19.46 7.01 22.55
N GLY A 1018 18.69 7.62 21.66
CA GLY A 1018 17.24 7.75 21.81
C GLY A 1018 16.71 9.08 21.29
N CYS A 1019 15.38 9.20 21.26
CA CYS A 1019 14.72 10.43 20.90
C CYS A 1019 13.41 10.62 21.66
N MET A 1020 13.01 11.87 21.82
CA MET A 1020 11.74 12.26 22.39
C MET A 1020 10.90 13.05 21.38
N LEU A 1021 9.59 12.91 21.48
CA LEU A 1021 8.65 13.74 20.76
C LEU A 1021 8.29 14.94 21.63
N VAL A 1022 8.65 16.14 21.16
CA VAL A 1022 8.22 17.39 21.78
C VAL A 1022 7.05 17.96 20.99
N ILE A 1023 5.92 18.16 21.67
CA ILE A 1023 4.76 18.83 21.10
C ILE A 1023 4.58 20.18 21.79
N LYS A 1024 4.57 21.25 21.00
CA LYS A 1024 4.37 22.61 21.48
C LYS A 1024 3.09 23.23 20.89
N PRO A 1025 1.92 23.01 21.52
CA PRO A 1025 0.71 23.74 21.16
C PRO A 1025 0.81 25.22 21.55
N LYS A 1026 0.54 26.15 20.61
CA LYS A 1026 0.44 27.61 20.87
C LYS A 1026 -0.99 28.11 20.64
N SER A 1027 -1.58 28.80 21.61
CA SER A 1027 -2.95 29.35 21.49
C SER A 1027 -2.98 30.50 20.47
N ASN A 1028 -3.87 30.40 19.49
CA ASN A 1028 -4.12 31.48 18.51
C ASN A 1028 -5.29 32.39 18.93
N ARG A 1029 -5.80 32.28 20.17
CA ARG A 1029 -6.94 33.08 20.66
C ARG A 1029 -6.44 34.11 21.70
N PRO A 1030 -6.83 35.40 21.60
CA PRO A 1030 -6.48 36.39 22.61
C PRO A 1030 -7.19 36.12 23.95
N ASN A 1031 -6.53 36.50 25.04
CA ASN A 1031 -7.17 36.54 26.36
C ASN A 1031 -8.23 37.65 26.38
N ARG A 1032 -9.44 37.35 26.87
CA ARG A 1032 -10.62 38.24 26.86
C ARG A 1032 -10.43 39.63 27.50
N HIS A 1033 -9.32 39.86 28.21
CA HIS A 1033 -8.96 41.15 28.80
C HIS A 1033 -8.15 42.08 27.88
N GLN A 1034 -7.76 41.65 26.67
CA GLN A 1034 -7.09 42.48 25.67
C GLN A 1034 -8.07 43.23 24.75
N ARG A 1035 -9.02 44.00 25.32
CA ARG A 1035 -9.72 45.05 24.55
C ARG A 1035 -8.95 46.36 24.73
N PRO A 1036 -8.48 47.01 23.64
CA PRO A 1036 -8.07 48.40 23.74
C PRO A 1036 -9.31 49.20 24.13
N ARG A 1037 -9.22 50.00 25.20
CA ARG A 1037 -10.23 51.02 25.48
C ARG A 1037 -10.25 51.97 24.28
N LEU A 1038 -11.45 52.15 23.74
CA LEU A 1038 -11.81 53.16 22.74
C LEU A 1038 -11.13 54.51 23.05
N PHE A 1039 -10.39 55.04 22.08
CA PHE A 1039 -10.22 56.48 21.95
C PHE A 1039 -10.91 56.94 20.66
N GLN A 1040 -11.77 57.92 20.86
CA GLN A 1040 -12.55 58.62 19.84
C GLN A 1040 -11.61 59.28 18.82
N SER A 1041 -12.09 59.34 17.57
CA SER A 1041 -11.54 60.18 16.51
C SER A 1041 -11.38 61.65 16.96
N PRO A 1042 -10.43 62.39 16.39
CA PRO A 1042 -10.85 63.29 15.32
C PRO A 1042 -9.88 63.43 14.12
N GLN A 1043 -10.52 63.53 12.96
CA GLN A 1043 -10.24 64.42 11.82
C GLN A 1043 -8.92 64.36 11.02
N HIS A 1044 -9.14 64.24 9.70
CA HIS A 1044 -8.38 64.73 8.55
C HIS A 1044 -7.04 65.46 8.80
N HIS A 1045 -5.99 64.98 8.13
CA HIS A 1045 -5.33 65.76 7.07
C HIS A 1045 -4.48 64.88 6.14
N ARG A 1046 -4.72 65.04 4.83
CA ARG A 1046 -3.76 64.70 3.76
C ARG A 1046 -2.48 65.51 3.98
N THR A 1047 -1.31 64.92 3.73
CA THR A 1047 -0.28 65.52 2.86
C THR A 1047 0.81 64.51 2.54
N SER A 1048 1.11 64.42 1.25
CA SER A 1048 2.35 63.94 0.66
C SER A 1048 3.53 64.83 1.07
N ASN A 1049 4.73 64.25 1.25
CA ASN A 1049 5.97 64.71 0.60
C ASN A 1049 7.20 63.88 1.00
N HIS A 1050 7.76 63.18 0.01
CA HIS A 1050 9.12 63.28 -0.51
C HIS A 1050 10.29 63.79 0.36
N ARG A 1051 11.45 63.14 0.08
CA ARG A 1051 12.86 63.60 0.15
C ARG A 1051 13.52 63.54 1.55
N HIS A 1052 14.79 63.18 1.73
CA HIS A 1052 15.88 62.66 0.89
C HIS A 1052 17.14 62.53 1.80
N TRP A 1053 18.05 61.58 1.48
CA TRP A 1053 19.53 61.63 1.67
C TRP A 1053 20.07 61.27 3.07
N HIS A 1054 21.22 60.60 3.28
CA HIS A 1054 22.20 59.94 2.41
C HIS A 1054 23.07 58.97 3.27
N ARG A 1055 23.55 57.92 2.59
CA ARG A 1055 24.73 57.03 2.79
C ARG A 1055 26.05 57.74 3.25
N PRO A 1056 27.24 57.07 3.34
CA PRO A 1056 27.63 55.65 3.59
C PRO A 1056 28.93 55.48 4.45
N ASN A 1057 29.39 54.23 4.63
CA ASN A 1057 30.78 53.67 4.51
C ASN A 1057 30.85 52.44 5.45
N LEU A 1058 31.16 51.20 5.06
CA LEU A 1058 31.87 50.58 3.93
C LEU A 1058 31.19 49.23 3.58
#